data_AF-D3DAF7-F1
#
_entry.id   AF-D3DAF7-F1
#
_cell.length_a   1.000
_cell.length_b   1.000
_cell.length_c   1.000
_cell.angle_alpha   90.00
_cell.angle_beta   90.00
_cell.angle_gamma   90.00
#
_symmetry.space_group_name_H-M   'P 1'
#
loop_
_entity.id
_entity.type
_entity.pdbx_description
1 polymer ?
#
loop_
_entity_poly.entity_id
_entity_poly.type
_entity_poly.pdbx_seq_one_letter_code
_entity_poly.pdbx_strand_id
1 'polypeptide(L)'
;MSLTIDPLADTRSPDRNGIRRLWLRQLAHYPADGPRGLYLAITVLVAVFLYYALYTQGAVATQIIEHYHFSFTAFVFVSVIGNAIGAFASLFAGLTDRWGRANLVVVGVLAVALIALLGLPNAPGKAGFTVMYSVLCFVEGIVLVATPALVRDFSPQVGRGLAMGFWTLGPVLGSLTVTSVSSNTLDEHPDWRFQFYVCGVVGLVMFVVALVGLRELAPALRDQLMVSMRDRALIEARAAGIDPEQASAGSWRRVLKPNVIGPAFAISTFLLLYYILVGFAVVYFATVHGYSEARANAVANWYWISNAIALVVAGALSDHFRVRKPFMVVGMAISVVGNILFTLSTTDPDTGYYTIAFYFVLSAAGSGIAYVAWMAAFTETVEKHSPAATATGLAVWGWILRLVVSVALIVFTFALPATSVLVDKGTRVEHIVTAHPKEVAVLSAIDPATSAALARNPDDTAALSKALGQVAAEQGATATEAAAVSTAVRERSRELATAQAIDPDTLKALQQDPPDGTAIGAALADIVKELGVPQPTAVELLTKLGDPDVKTDLALVQKYGAVLTSAEAAIPPDDLAYLSAHGTEVADAQKDNPGQWQNWWWVCVAGQIVFVPFIFLLAGRWSPRLAREDERVHEAMVEREMAALRQARSAAGPTATSGGSPEPTAGSQPAP
;
A
#
# COMPACT_ATOMS: atom_id res chain seq x y z
N MET A 1 -33.07 31.89 -43.27
CA MET A 1 -32.57 30.73 -44.03
C MET A 1 -33.31 29.51 -43.47
N SER A 2 -34.20 28.93 -44.29
CA SER A 2 -35.15 27.88 -43.90
C SER A 2 -34.42 26.60 -43.49
N LEU A 3 -34.75 26.05 -42.31
CA LEU A 3 -34.30 24.73 -41.87
C LEU A 3 -35.23 23.69 -42.49
N THR A 4 -34.80 23.13 -43.61
CA THR A 4 -35.36 21.90 -44.16
C THR A 4 -35.04 20.77 -43.19
N ILE A 5 -36.07 20.21 -42.57
CA ILE A 5 -35.99 18.92 -41.89
C ILE A 5 -35.96 17.87 -43.00
N ASP A 6 -34.78 17.32 -43.27
CA ASP A 6 -34.68 16.14 -44.14
C ASP A 6 -35.47 14.99 -43.51
N PRO A 7 -36.31 14.27 -44.28
CA PRO A 7 -37.04 13.13 -43.78
C PRO A 7 -36.05 12.01 -43.42
N LEU A 8 -36.28 11.40 -42.26
CA LEU A 8 -35.55 10.26 -41.72
C LEU A 8 -35.25 9.23 -42.82
N ALA A 9 -33.98 9.13 -43.18
CA ALA A 9 -33.49 8.08 -44.06
C ALA A 9 -33.69 6.71 -43.38
N ASP A 10 -34.65 5.99 -43.94
CA ASP A 10 -34.83 4.54 -44.00
C ASP A 10 -34.07 3.70 -42.97
N THR A 11 -34.78 3.32 -41.91
CA THR A 11 -34.37 2.29 -40.96
C THR A 11 -34.45 0.90 -41.60
N ARG A 12 -33.46 0.49 -42.41
CA ARG A 12 -33.27 -0.92 -42.82
C ARG A 12 -31.86 -1.21 -43.33
N SER A 13 -31.00 -1.66 -42.42
CA SER A 13 -29.97 -2.69 -42.69
C SER A 13 -29.41 -3.24 -41.36
N PRO A 14 -29.88 -4.37 -40.84
CA PRO A 14 -29.32 -5.02 -39.67
C PRO A 14 -28.19 -5.99 -40.06
N ASP A 15 -27.19 -5.56 -40.83
CA ASP A 15 -25.93 -6.30 -40.96
C ASP A 15 -24.86 -5.67 -40.07
N ARG A 16 -25.09 -5.77 -38.76
CA ARG A 16 -24.08 -5.44 -37.75
C ARG A 16 -23.35 -6.71 -37.36
N ASN A 17 -22.33 -7.09 -38.13
CA ASN A 17 -21.38 -8.16 -37.79
C ASN A 17 -21.07 -8.14 -36.29
N GLY A 18 -21.32 -9.24 -35.57
CA GLY A 18 -21.28 -9.31 -34.10
C GLY A 18 -19.96 -8.82 -33.49
N ILE A 19 -18.84 -9.00 -34.19
CA ILE A 19 -17.51 -8.55 -33.78
C ILE A 19 -17.39 -7.01 -33.80
N ARG A 20 -17.97 -6.33 -34.80
CA ARG A 20 -17.98 -4.85 -34.85
C ARG A 20 -18.75 -4.24 -33.68
N ARG A 21 -19.75 -4.94 -33.13
CA ARG A 21 -20.53 -4.51 -31.94
C ARG A 21 -19.71 -4.52 -30.64
N LEU A 22 -18.64 -5.32 -30.58
CA LEU A 22 -17.70 -5.37 -29.45
C LEU A 22 -16.73 -4.18 -29.45
N TRP A 23 -16.55 -3.51 -30.59
CA TRP A 23 -15.71 -2.31 -30.71
C TRP A 23 -16.52 -1.01 -30.78
N LEU A 24 -17.70 -1.05 -31.40
CA LEU A 24 -18.66 0.06 -31.43
C LEU A 24 -19.52 0.07 -30.17
N ARG A 25 -19.01 0.69 -29.11
CA ARG A 25 -19.62 0.75 -27.77
C ARG A 25 -20.53 1.95 -27.52
N GLN A 26 -20.66 2.83 -28.52
CA GLN A 26 -21.39 4.09 -28.40
C GLN A 26 -22.91 3.88 -28.38
N LEU A 27 -23.58 4.55 -27.45
CA LEU A 27 -25.02 4.67 -27.34
C LEU A 27 -25.49 5.93 -28.07
N ALA A 28 -26.39 5.74 -29.05
CA ALA A 28 -26.99 6.85 -29.80
C ALA A 28 -28.09 7.60 -29.01
N HIS A 29 -28.59 7.00 -27.93
CA HIS A 29 -29.66 7.56 -27.09
C HIS A 29 -29.30 7.36 -25.62
N TYR A 30 -29.84 8.21 -24.75
CA TYR A 30 -29.63 8.08 -23.32
C TYR A 30 -30.38 6.85 -22.78
N PRO A 31 -29.72 5.96 -22.02
CA PRO A 31 -30.36 4.72 -21.57
C PRO A 31 -31.42 4.95 -20.49
N ALA A 32 -32.44 4.10 -20.47
CA ALA A 32 -33.41 4.01 -19.39
C ALA A 32 -32.75 3.56 -18.07
N ASP A 33 -33.46 3.71 -16.95
CA ASP A 33 -32.91 3.53 -15.60
C ASP A 33 -32.26 2.16 -15.36
N GLY A 34 -32.87 1.07 -15.84
CA GLY A 34 -32.34 -0.28 -15.72
C GLY A 34 -30.98 -0.47 -16.42
N PRO A 35 -30.90 -0.31 -17.76
CA PRO A 35 -29.62 -0.39 -18.50
C PRO A 35 -28.57 0.60 -17.99
N ARG A 36 -28.97 1.80 -17.56
CA ARG A 36 -28.07 2.79 -16.96
C ARG A 36 -27.43 2.28 -15.67
N GLY A 37 -28.24 1.72 -14.77
CA GLY A 37 -27.77 1.11 -13.54
C GLY A 37 -26.76 -0.02 -13.80
N LEU A 38 -27.01 -0.83 -14.83
CA LEU A 38 -26.09 -1.88 -15.27
C LEU A 38 -24.73 -1.32 -15.73
N TYR A 39 -24.71 -0.30 -16.61
CA TYR A 39 -23.45 0.28 -17.09
C TYR A 39 -22.66 0.94 -15.96
N LEU A 40 -23.35 1.60 -15.03
CA LEU A 40 -22.74 2.17 -13.84
C LEU A 40 -22.14 1.07 -12.94
N ALA A 41 -22.89 -0.01 -12.69
CA ALA A 41 -22.42 -1.14 -11.89
C ALA A 41 -21.17 -1.79 -12.50
N ILE A 42 -21.16 -2.04 -13.81
CA ILE A 42 -19.98 -2.58 -14.51
C ILE A 42 -18.78 -1.64 -14.36
N THR A 43 -18.99 -0.33 -14.53
CA THR A 43 -17.91 0.66 -14.40
C THR A 43 -17.32 0.67 -12.98
N VAL A 44 -18.16 0.58 -11.95
CA VAL A 44 -17.73 0.50 -10.55
C VAL A 44 -16.97 -0.81 -10.29
N LEU A 45 -17.50 -1.96 -10.73
CA LEU A 45 -16.85 -3.25 -10.57
C LEU A 45 -15.48 -3.30 -11.26
N VAL A 46 -15.36 -2.68 -12.43
CA VAL A 46 -14.06 -2.52 -13.11
C VAL A 46 -13.10 -1.68 -12.26
N ALA A 47 -13.55 -0.57 -11.67
CA ALA A 47 -12.73 0.23 -10.77
C ALA A 47 -12.22 -0.61 -9.59
N VAL A 48 -13.11 -1.35 -8.95
CA VAL A 48 -12.78 -2.25 -7.84
C VAL A 48 -11.73 -3.28 -8.25
N PHE A 49 -11.91 -3.91 -9.42
CA PHE A 49 -10.93 -4.87 -9.93
C PHE A 49 -9.55 -4.25 -10.20
N LEU A 50 -9.49 -3.06 -10.81
CA LEU A 50 -8.21 -2.40 -11.08
C LEU A 50 -7.43 -2.14 -9.78
N TYR A 51 -8.12 -1.70 -8.73
CA TYR A 51 -7.52 -1.53 -7.41
C TYR A 51 -7.20 -2.86 -6.73
N TYR A 52 -8.03 -3.89 -6.89
CA TYR A 52 -7.73 -5.24 -6.42
C TYR A 52 -6.39 -5.73 -7.00
N ALA A 53 -6.21 -5.63 -8.32
CA ALA A 53 -4.97 -6.00 -8.99
C ALA A 53 -3.76 -5.15 -8.55
N LEU A 54 -3.95 -3.83 -8.42
CA LEU A 54 -2.89 -2.91 -8.00
C LEU A 54 -2.41 -3.20 -6.57
N TYR A 55 -3.33 -3.56 -5.66
CA TYR A 55 -3.05 -3.70 -4.24
C TYR A 55 -2.72 -5.13 -3.79
N THR A 56 -2.91 -6.13 -4.66
CA THR A 56 -2.67 -7.55 -4.32
C THR A 56 -1.27 -7.79 -3.74
N GLN A 57 -0.23 -7.11 -4.23
CA GLN A 57 1.13 -7.26 -3.69
C GLN A 57 1.25 -6.87 -2.20
N GLY A 58 0.42 -5.95 -1.70
CA GLY A 58 0.48 -5.49 -0.32
C GLY A 58 0.02 -6.55 0.69
N ALA A 59 -0.85 -7.47 0.27
CA ALA A 59 -1.34 -8.56 1.13
C ALA A 59 -0.32 -9.67 1.38
N VAL A 60 0.70 -9.77 0.53
CA VAL A 60 1.73 -10.82 0.53
C VAL A 60 3.13 -10.23 0.37
N ALA A 61 3.30 -8.99 0.84
CA ALA A 61 4.53 -8.22 0.66
C ALA A 61 5.75 -8.94 1.27
N THR A 62 5.59 -9.50 2.47
CA THR A 62 6.63 -10.26 3.19
C THR A 62 7.11 -11.46 2.38
N GLN A 63 6.19 -12.26 1.83
CA GLN A 63 6.54 -13.39 0.94
C GLN A 63 7.23 -12.97 -0.37
N ILE A 64 6.78 -11.89 -1.03
CA ILE A 64 7.43 -11.41 -2.26
C ILE A 64 8.86 -10.95 -1.95
N ILE A 65 9.04 -10.26 -0.83
CA ILE A 65 10.34 -9.77 -0.39
C ILE A 65 11.30 -10.94 -0.16
N GLU A 66 10.85 -11.94 0.61
CA GLU A 66 11.63 -13.14 0.88
C GLU A 66 11.95 -13.92 -0.40
N HIS A 67 10.95 -14.21 -1.22
CA HIS A 67 11.08 -15.04 -2.42
C HIS A 67 12.09 -14.47 -3.43
N TYR A 68 12.06 -13.16 -3.66
CA TYR A 68 13.00 -12.51 -4.57
C TYR A 68 14.23 -11.96 -3.86
N HIS A 69 14.36 -12.13 -2.53
CA HIS A 69 15.39 -11.54 -1.68
C HIS A 69 15.47 -10.00 -1.80
N PHE A 70 14.34 -9.31 -1.99
CA PHE A 70 14.35 -7.84 -1.95
C PHE A 70 14.87 -7.36 -0.60
N SER A 71 15.52 -6.20 -0.56
CA SER A 71 15.51 -5.43 0.69
C SER A 71 14.15 -4.76 0.83
N PHE A 72 13.69 -4.53 2.05
CA PHE A 72 12.45 -3.80 2.33
C PHE A 72 12.41 -2.47 1.59
N THR A 73 13.51 -1.71 1.66
CA THR A 73 13.68 -0.45 0.91
C THR A 73 13.48 -0.66 -0.59
N ALA A 74 14.13 -1.66 -1.19
CA ALA A 74 14.00 -1.91 -2.63
C ALA A 74 12.55 -2.27 -3.01
N PHE A 75 11.82 -2.99 -2.15
CA PHE A 75 10.41 -3.29 -2.36
C PHE A 75 9.51 -2.05 -2.23
N VAL A 76 9.76 -1.15 -1.26
CA VAL A 76 9.07 0.15 -1.17
C VAL A 76 9.27 0.95 -2.47
N PHE A 77 10.48 0.91 -3.04
CA PHE A 77 10.77 1.60 -4.31
C PHE A 77 10.00 1.04 -5.52
N VAL A 78 9.54 -0.22 -5.49
CA VAL A 78 8.61 -0.75 -6.52
C VAL A 78 7.34 0.10 -6.55
N SER A 79 6.81 0.44 -5.37
CA SER A 79 5.64 1.30 -5.24
C SER A 79 5.93 2.76 -5.61
N VAL A 80 7.11 3.30 -5.26
CA VAL A 80 7.52 4.67 -5.63
C VAL A 80 7.60 4.81 -7.16
N ILE A 81 8.27 3.87 -7.82
CA ILE A 81 8.43 3.83 -9.28
C ILE A 81 7.06 3.65 -9.95
N GLY A 82 6.25 2.70 -9.48
CA GLY A 82 4.90 2.46 -10.00
C GLY A 82 4.00 3.70 -9.90
N ASN A 83 3.99 4.39 -8.76
CA ASN A 83 3.22 5.63 -8.58
C ASN A 83 3.69 6.74 -9.52
N ALA A 84 5.01 6.92 -9.70
CA ALA A 84 5.56 7.89 -10.63
C ALA A 84 5.13 7.58 -12.07
N ILE A 85 5.30 6.34 -12.52
CA ILE A 85 4.92 5.91 -13.86
C ILE A 85 3.42 6.08 -14.09
N GLY A 86 2.58 5.66 -13.14
CA GLY A 86 1.14 5.87 -13.21
C GLY A 86 0.77 7.34 -13.36
N ALA A 87 1.43 8.24 -12.60
CA ALA A 87 1.22 9.68 -12.68
C ALA A 87 1.44 10.21 -14.11
N PHE A 88 2.56 9.87 -14.73
CA PHE A 88 2.85 10.27 -16.10
C PHE A 88 1.94 9.57 -17.13
N ALA A 89 1.57 8.31 -16.89
CA ALA A 89 0.68 7.55 -17.77
C ALA A 89 -0.70 8.23 -17.93
N SER A 90 -1.22 8.86 -16.87
CA SER A 90 -2.49 9.59 -16.92
C SER A 90 -2.51 10.74 -17.95
N LEU A 91 -1.36 11.32 -18.30
CA LEU A 91 -1.28 12.36 -19.33
C LEU A 91 -1.54 11.80 -20.74
N PHE A 92 -1.24 10.52 -20.96
CA PHE A 92 -1.48 9.84 -22.22
C PHE A 92 -2.95 9.48 -22.44
N ALA A 93 -3.78 9.48 -21.40
CA ALA A 93 -5.21 9.20 -21.53
C ALA A 93 -5.90 10.17 -22.50
N GLY A 94 -5.56 11.46 -22.47
CA GLY A 94 -6.12 12.46 -23.42
C GLY A 94 -5.71 12.21 -24.89
N LEU A 95 -4.54 11.62 -25.13
CA LEU A 95 -4.10 11.23 -26.49
C LEU A 95 -4.87 10.01 -27.03
N THR A 96 -5.42 9.21 -26.11
CA THR A 96 -6.23 8.02 -26.42
C THR A 96 -7.74 8.29 -26.52
N ASP A 97 -8.20 9.53 -26.31
CA ASP A 97 -9.63 9.90 -26.36
C ASP A 97 -10.29 9.53 -27.71
N ARG A 98 -9.53 9.48 -28.80
CA ARG A 98 -9.97 9.04 -30.14
C ARG A 98 -10.36 7.55 -30.22
N TRP A 99 -9.95 6.72 -29.26
CA TRP A 99 -10.25 5.28 -29.25
C TRP A 99 -11.56 4.92 -28.54
N GLY A 100 -12.17 5.89 -27.83
CA GLY A 100 -13.34 5.68 -26.98
C GLY A 100 -12.95 5.19 -25.59
N ARG A 101 -13.60 5.73 -24.56
CA ARG A 101 -13.30 5.48 -23.16
C ARG A 101 -13.61 4.04 -22.77
N ALA A 102 -14.72 3.51 -23.26
CA ALA A 102 -15.11 2.14 -22.97
C ALA A 102 -14.14 1.13 -23.58
N ASN A 103 -13.57 1.41 -24.76
CA ASN A 103 -12.55 0.54 -25.37
C ASN A 103 -11.24 0.58 -24.59
N LEU A 104 -10.82 1.77 -24.17
CA LEU A 104 -9.63 1.96 -23.33
C LEU A 104 -9.71 1.14 -22.04
N VAL A 105 -10.87 1.21 -21.37
CA VAL A 105 -11.14 0.45 -20.15
C VAL A 105 -11.10 -1.06 -20.41
N VAL A 106 -11.77 -1.56 -21.45
CA VAL A 106 -11.84 -3.00 -21.74
C VAL A 106 -10.45 -3.58 -22.06
N VAL A 107 -9.67 -2.90 -22.90
CA VAL A 107 -8.30 -3.33 -23.22
C VAL A 107 -7.41 -3.25 -21.99
N GLY A 108 -7.55 -2.19 -21.20
CA GLY A 108 -6.79 -2.03 -19.96
C GLY A 108 -7.09 -3.10 -18.92
N VAL A 109 -8.36 -3.48 -18.73
CA VAL A 109 -8.76 -4.58 -17.84
C VAL A 109 -8.16 -5.90 -18.29
N LEU A 110 -8.17 -6.21 -19.60
CA LEU A 110 -7.51 -7.40 -20.12
C LEU A 110 -6.01 -7.39 -19.82
N ALA A 111 -5.34 -6.28 -20.11
CA ALA A 111 -3.90 -6.15 -19.88
C ALA A 111 -3.56 -6.33 -18.39
N VAL A 112 -4.29 -5.67 -17.49
CA VAL A 112 -4.10 -5.82 -16.03
C VAL A 112 -4.37 -7.25 -15.58
N ALA A 113 -5.43 -7.91 -16.07
CA ALA A 113 -5.75 -9.30 -15.75
C ALA A 113 -4.64 -10.26 -16.20
N LEU A 114 -4.09 -10.07 -17.40
CA LEU A 114 -2.97 -10.87 -17.91
C LEU A 114 -1.66 -10.61 -17.17
N ILE A 115 -1.38 -9.37 -16.78
CA ILE A 115 -0.20 -9.04 -15.97
C ILE A 115 -0.32 -9.67 -14.57
N ALA A 116 -1.50 -9.61 -13.95
CA ALA A 116 -1.75 -10.26 -12.66
C ALA A 116 -1.66 -11.79 -12.77
N LEU A 117 -2.24 -12.40 -13.82
CA LEU A 117 -2.29 -13.85 -13.97
C LEU A 117 -0.95 -14.47 -14.41
N LEU A 118 -0.28 -13.83 -15.37
CA LEU A 118 0.86 -14.41 -16.09
C LEU A 118 2.16 -13.63 -15.86
N GLY A 119 2.09 -12.33 -15.60
CA GLY A 119 3.26 -11.45 -15.48
C GLY A 119 3.91 -11.49 -14.09
N LEU A 120 3.23 -10.92 -13.09
CA LEU A 120 3.74 -10.78 -11.73
C LEU A 120 4.12 -12.10 -11.05
N PRO A 121 3.27 -13.15 -11.03
CA PRO A 121 3.61 -14.41 -10.35
C PRO A 121 4.76 -15.18 -11.01
N ASN A 122 5.05 -14.93 -12.29
CA ASN A 122 6.11 -15.60 -13.04
C ASN A 122 7.27 -14.67 -13.38
N ALA A 123 7.42 -13.54 -12.69
CA ALA A 123 8.53 -12.64 -12.92
C ALA A 123 9.87 -13.34 -12.59
N PRO A 124 10.91 -13.19 -13.44
CA PRO A 124 12.15 -13.96 -13.31
C PRO A 124 13.04 -13.51 -12.13
N GLY A 125 12.73 -12.39 -11.48
CA GLY A 125 13.53 -11.82 -10.40
C GLY A 125 13.05 -10.42 -10.02
N LYS A 126 13.76 -9.77 -9.09
CA LYS A 126 13.47 -8.41 -8.57
C LYS A 126 13.16 -7.40 -9.68
N ALA A 127 14.08 -7.26 -10.63
CA ALA A 127 13.93 -6.31 -11.74
C ALA A 127 12.73 -6.64 -12.63
N GLY A 128 12.50 -7.92 -12.92
CA GLY A 128 11.35 -8.37 -13.71
C GLY A 128 10.03 -8.05 -13.01
N PHE A 129 9.96 -8.27 -11.69
CA PHE A 129 8.79 -7.94 -10.88
C PHE A 129 8.53 -6.44 -10.88
N THR A 130 9.55 -5.62 -10.63
CA THR A 130 9.46 -4.15 -10.66
C THR A 130 8.97 -3.65 -12.02
N VAL A 131 9.48 -4.20 -13.13
CA VAL A 131 9.05 -3.82 -14.48
C VAL A 131 7.59 -4.23 -14.73
N MET A 132 7.18 -5.45 -14.37
CA MET A 132 5.77 -5.87 -14.55
C MET A 132 4.81 -5.03 -13.71
N TYR A 133 5.18 -4.73 -12.46
CA TYR A 133 4.37 -3.86 -11.61
C TYR A 133 4.31 -2.43 -12.18
N SER A 134 5.42 -1.92 -12.70
CA SER A 134 5.47 -0.62 -13.39
C SER A 134 4.56 -0.58 -14.61
N VAL A 135 4.52 -1.65 -15.42
CA VAL A 135 3.61 -1.76 -16.57
C VAL A 135 2.15 -1.83 -16.10
N LEU A 136 1.86 -2.55 -15.01
CA LEU A 136 0.52 -2.55 -14.39
C LEU A 136 0.10 -1.12 -14.00
N CYS A 137 0.96 -0.38 -13.29
CA CYS A 137 0.70 1.01 -12.90
C CYS A 137 0.56 1.95 -14.10
N PHE A 138 1.30 1.71 -15.19
CA PHE A 138 1.15 2.47 -16.43
C PHE A 138 -0.24 2.28 -17.04
N VAL A 139 -0.67 1.03 -17.19
CA VAL A 139 -2.00 0.71 -17.74
C VAL A 139 -3.10 1.25 -16.83
N GLU A 140 -2.98 1.04 -15.53
CA GLU A 140 -3.89 1.58 -14.53
C GLU A 140 -3.99 3.11 -14.64
N GLY A 141 -2.86 3.82 -14.74
CA GLY A 141 -2.82 5.28 -14.82
C GLY A 141 -3.56 5.83 -16.03
N ILE A 142 -3.57 5.10 -17.15
CA ILE A 142 -4.36 5.43 -18.35
C ILE A 142 -5.86 5.18 -18.11
N VAL A 143 -6.21 4.00 -17.58
CA VAL A 143 -7.60 3.58 -17.40
C VAL A 143 -8.32 4.40 -16.32
N LEU A 144 -7.61 4.80 -15.26
CA LEU A 144 -8.16 5.56 -14.14
C LEU A 144 -8.73 6.93 -14.56
N VAL A 145 -8.34 7.46 -15.73
CA VAL A 145 -8.92 8.71 -16.26
C VAL A 145 -10.29 8.46 -16.90
N ALA A 146 -10.52 7.29 -17.47
CA ALA A 146 -11.75 6.95 -18.18
C ALA A 146 -12.90 6.58 -17.24
N THR A 147 -12.62 5.84 -16.17
CA THR A 147 -13.62 5.29 -15.24
C THR A 147 -14.47 6.37 -14.52
N PRO A 148 -13.90 7.44 -13.92
CA PRO A 148 -14.67 8.52 -13.32
C PRO A 148 -15.57 9.23 -14.33
N ALA A 149 -15.09 9.32 -15.57
CA ALA A 149 -15.80 9.99 -16.63
C ALA A 149 -17.02 9.18 -17.10
N LEU A 150 -16.89 7.85 -17.18
CA LEU A 150 -18.01 6.93 -17.45
C LEU A 150 -19.04 6.91 -16.32
N VAL A 151 -18.60 6.90 -15.05
CA VAL A 151 -19.51 7.00 -13.89
C VAL A 151 -20.40 8.24 -14.01
N ARG A 152 -19.78 9.39 -14.28
CA ARG A 152 -20.49 10.66 -14.45
C ARG A 152 -21.49 10.64 -15.62
N ASP A 153 -21.12 10.01 -16.73
CA ASP A 153 -21.99 9.92 -17.91
C ASP A 153 -23.30 9.15 -17.60
N PHE A 154 -23.30 8.23 -16.61
CA PHE A 154 -24.46 7.43 -16.22
C PHE A 154 -25.11 7.82 -14.88
N SER A 155 -24.59 8.82 -14.14
CA SER A 155 -25.12 9.22 -12.82
C SER A 155 -25.65 10.67 -12.69
N PRO A 156 -26.17 11.36 -13.73
CA PRO A 156 -26.47 12.79 -13.67
C PRO A 156 -27.62 13.17 -12.70
N GLN A 157 -28.38 12.20 -12.19
CA GLN A 157 -29.55 12.40 -11.32
C GLN A 157 -29.25 12.24 -9.82
N VAL A 158 -28.01 11.89 -9.46
CA VAL A 158 -27.62 11.62 -8.06
C VAL A 158 -27.05 12.89 -7.44
N GLY A 159 -27.34 13.11 -6.15
CA GLY A 159 -26.69 14.15 -5.35
C GLY A 159 -25.16 14.02 -5.43
N ARG A 160 -24.46 15.16 -5.44
CA ARG A 160 -23.02 15.21 -5.69
C ARG A 160 -22.22 14.42 -4.65
N GLY A 161 -22.58 14.52 -3.38
CA GLY A 161 -21.93 13.82 -2.28
C GLY A 161 -22.05 12.31 -2.42
N LEU A 162 -23.26 11.80 -2.70
CA LEU A 162 -23.51 10.38 -2.92
C LEU A 162 -22.80 9.87 -4.20
N ALA A 163 -22.78 10.65 -5.28
CA ALA A 163 -22.07 10.29 -6.50
C ALA A 163 -20.55 10.16 -6.28
N MET A 164 -19.94 11.09 -5.53
CA MET A 164 -18.53 11.01 -5.15
C MET A 164 -18.27 9.87 -4.16
N GLY A 165 -19.21 9.59 -3.26
CA GLY A 165 -19.17 8.41 -2.37
C GLY A 165 -19.09 7.11 -3.16
N PHE A 166 -19.95 6.93 -4.17
CA PHE A 166 -19.90 5.74 -5.03
C PHE A 166 -18.60 5.64 -5.83
N TRP A 167 -18.07 6.76 -6.32
CA TRP A 167 -16.81 6.74 -7.06
C TRP A 167 -15.62 6.35 -6.16
N THR A 168 -15.57 6.88 -4.95
CA THR A 168 -14.50 6.61 -3.96
C THR A 168 -14.56 5.21 -3.35
N LEU A 169 -15.63 4.45 -3.56
CA LEU A 169 -15.69 3.03 -3.19
C LEU A 169 -14.70 2.17 -3.99
N GLY A 170 -14.30 2.56 -5.20
CA GLY A 170 -13.39 1.78 -6.05
C GLY A 170 -12.12 1.35 -5.31
N PRO A 171 -11.29 2.29 -4.82
CA PRO A 171 -10.10 1.99 -4.03
C PRO A 171 -10.39 1.16 -2.78
N VAL A 172 -11.41 1.55 -2.01
CA VAL A 172 -11.72 0.94 -0.70
C VAL A 172 -12.18 -0.50 -0.85
N LEU A 173 -13.10 -0.76 -1.78
CA LEU A 173 -13.57 -2.11 -2.07
C LEU A 173 -12.50 -2.95 -2.78
N GLY A 174 -11.60 -2.33 -3.55
CA GLY A 174 -10.41 -2.99 -4.08
C GLY A 174 -9.53 -3.53 -2.95
N SER A 175 -9.20 -2.68 -1.98
CA SER A 175 -8.46 -3.10 -0.76
C SER A 175 -9.23 -4.14 0.05
N LEU A 176 -10.54 -3.98 0.25
CA LEU A 176 -11.36 -4.97 0.93
C LEU A 176 -11.34 -6.33 0.20
N THR A 177 -11.35 -6.32 -1.13
CA THR A 177 -11.28 -7.55 -1.94
C THR A 177 -9.92 -8.21 -1.73
N VAL A 178 -8.82 -7.45 -1.80
CA VAL A 178 -7.47 -7.94 -1.49
C VAL A 178 -7.46 -8.64 -0.12
N THR A 179 -7.85 -7.92 0.93
CA THR A 179 -7.71 -8.40 2.30
C THR A 179 -8.71 -9.51 2.63
N SER A 180 -9.91 -9.50 2.04
CA SER A 180 -10.90 -10.57 2.23
C SER A 180 -10.46 -11.84 1.54
N VAL A 181 -9.95 -11.77 0.31
CA VAL A 181 -9.44 -12.96 -0.40
C VAL A 181 -8.23 -13.52 0.34
N SER A 182 -7.24 -12.69 0.67
CA SER A 182 -6.01 -13.15 1.32
C SER A 182 -6.26 -13.72 2.71
N SER A 183 -7.08 -13.07 3.55
CA SER A 183 -7.41 -13.57 4.88
C SER A 183 -8.20 -14.89 4.91
N ASN A 184 -8.88 -15.25 3.81
CA ASN A 184 -9.64 -16.50 3.71
C ASN A 184 -8.93 -17.58 2.88
N THR A 185 -7.78 -17.28 2.26
CA THR A 185 -7.11 -18.24 1.36
C THR A 185 -5.65 -18.49 1.69
N LEU A 186 -4.95 -17.57 2.36
CA LEU A 186 -3.51 -17.73 2.64
C LEU A 186 -3.20 -18.92 3.56
N ASP A 187 -4.10 -19.28 4.48
CA ASP A 187 -3.88 -20.44 5.35
C ASP A 187 -3.99 -21.77 4.58
N GLU A 188 -4.89 -21.87 3.58
CA GLU A 188 -5.07 -23.07 2.74
C GLU A 188 -4.14 -23.09 1.51
N HIS A 189 -3.76 -21.91 1.02
CA HIS A 189 -2.93 -21.69 -0.16
C HIS A 189 -1.81 -20.68 0.18
N PRO A 190 -0.74 -21.13 0.86
CA PRO A 190 0.27 -20.24 1.42
C PRO A 190 1.15 -19.55 0.36
N ASP A 191 1.32 -20.12 -0.83
CA ASP A 191 2.11 -19.49 -1.90
C ASP A 191 1.47 -18.17 -2.35
N TRP A 192 2.19 -17.06 -2.16
CA TRP A 192 1.78 -15.71 -2.55
C TRP A 192 1.29 -15.61 -4.00
N ARG A 193 1.78 -16.46 -4.91
CA ARG A 193 1.35 -16.48 -6.32
C ARG A 193 -0.13 -16.81 -6.47
N PHE A 194 -0.70 -17.60 -5.55
CA PHE A 194 -2.11 -17.94 -5.56
C PHE A 194 -3.00 -16.69 -5.55
N GLN A 195 -2.62 -15.67 -4.77
CA GLN A 195 -3.37 -14.40 -4.69
C GLN A 195 -3.42 -13.70 -6.05
N PHE A 196 -2.32 -13.72 -6.80
CA PHE A 196 -2.24 -13.18 -8.15
C PHE A 196 -3.00 -14.01 -9.17
N TYR A 197 -2.97 -15.34 -9.06
CA TYR A 197 -3.76 -16.21 -9.94
C TYR A 197 -5.26 -15.99 -9.76
N VAL A 198 -5.74 -15.93 -8.52
CA VAL A 198 -7.15 -15.61 -8.22
C VAL A 198 -7.51 -14.22 -8.76
N CYS A 199 -6.67 -13.21 -8.49
CA CYS A 199 -6.87 -11.86 -8.99
C CYS A 199 -6.95 -11.82 -10.53
N GLY A 200 -6.02 -12.50 -11.21
CA GLY A 200 -5.97 -12.60 -12.66
C GLY A 200 -7.19 -13.29 -13.26
N VAL A 201 -7.66 -14.39 -12.67
CA VAL A 201 -8.88 -15.10 -13.11
C VAL A 201 -10.11 -14.21 -12.94
N VAL A 202 -10.28 -13.56 -11.79
CA VAL A 202 -11.35 -12.58 -11.56
C VAL A 202 -11.25 -11.45 -12.59
N GLY A 203 -10.04 -11.00 -12.91
CA GLY A 203 -9.78 -10.01 -13.95
C GLY A 203 -10.22 -10.43 -15.34
N LEU A 204 -10.00 -11.70 -15.72
CA LEU A 204 -10.48 -12.24 -17.00
C LEU A 204 -12.00 -12.30 -17.05
N VAL A 205 -12.65 -12.68 -15.94
CA VAL A 205 -14.12 -12.62 -15.83
C VAL A 205 -14.61 -11.18 -15.98
N MET A 206 -13.98 -10.23 -15.30
CA MET A 206 -14.30 -8.81 -15.40
C MET A 206 -14.04 -8.24 -16.79
N PHE A 207 -13.01 -8.72 -17.48
CA PHE A 207 -12.77 -8.41 -18.89
C PHE A 207 -13.95 -8.88 -19.74
N VAL A 208 -14.42 -10.12 -19.60
CA VAL A 208 -15.57 -10.63 -20.38
C VAL A 208 -16.82 -9.80 -20.09
N VAL A 209 -17.09 -9.49 -18.82
CA VAL A 209 -18.22 -8.64 -18.41
C VAL A 209 -18.13 -7.25 -19.05
N ALA A 210 -16.95 -6.60 -19.00
CA ALA A 210 -16.74 -5.29 -19.62
C ALA A 210 -16.80 -5.37 -21.15
N LEU A 211 -16.23 -6.41 -21.75
CA LEU A 211 -16.20 -6.63 -23.20
C LEU A 211 -17.62 -6.69 -23.77
N VAL A 212 -18.54 -7.38 -23.10
CA VAL A 212 -19.93 -7.54 -23.54
C VAL A 212 -20.83 -6.38 -23.10
N GLY A 213 -20.67 -5.94 -21.85
CA GLY A 213 -21.62 -5.07 -21.17
C GLY A 213 -21.24 -3.58 -21.12
N LEU A 214 -19.96 -3.22 -21.14
CA LEU A 214 -19.55 -1.82 -20.99
C LEU A 214 -19.86 -1.01 -22.26
N ARG A 215 -20.60 0.09 -22.07
CA ARG A 215 -21.02 1.03 -23.11
C ARG A 215 -20.63 2.45 -22.73
N GLU A 216 -20.54 3.33 -23.72
CA GLU A 216 -20.31 4.76 -23.53
C GLU A 216 -21.34 5.57 -24.32
N LEU A 217 -21.57 6.82 -23.92
CA LEU A 217 -22.45 7.72 -24.68
C LEU A 217 -21.74 8.23 -25.94
N ALA A 218 -22.47 8.38 -27.05
CA ALA A 218 -21.92 9.03 -28.23
C ALA A 218 -21.52 10.50 -27.91
N PRO A 219 -20.47 11.05 -28.53
CA PRO A 219 -19.96 12.39 -28.22
C PRO A 219 -21.06 13.47 -28.24
N ALA A 220 -21.91 13.48 -29.26
CA ALA A 220 -23.02 14.43 -29.39
C ALA A 220 -24.04 14.34 -28.24
N LEU A 221 -24.36 13.13 -27.78
CA LEU A 221 -25.29 12.90 -26.67
C LEU A 221 -24.67 13.27 -25.32
N ARG A 222 -23.36 13.00 -25.16
CA ARG A 222 -22.59 13.41 -23.99
C ARG A 222 -22.54 14.94 -23.87
N ASP A 223 -22.33 15.63 -24.98
CA ASP A 223 -22.37 17.08 -25.00
C ASP A 223 -23.76 17.60 -24.67
N GLN A 224 -24.83 16.99 -25.19
CA GLN A 224 -26.23 17.31 -24.84
C GLN A 224 -26.63 17.00 -23.38
N LEU A 225 -26.03 15.99 -22.73
CA LEU A 225 -26.24 15.77 -21.29
C LEU A 225 -25.42 16.72 -20.42
N MET A 226 -24.24 17.11 -20.89
CA MET A 226 -23.46 18.16 -20.24
C MET A 226 -24.08 19.56 -20.41
N VAL A 227 -25.02 19.73 -21.36
CA VAL A 227 -25.74 20.98 -21.67
C VAL A 227 -26.67 21.48 -20.53
N SER A 228 -26.91 20.72 -19.44
CA SER A 228 -27.55 21.31 -18.25
C SER A 228 -26.61 22.16 -17.37
N MET A 229 -25.28 22.03 -17.51
CA MET A 229 -24.26 22.74 -16.71
C MET A 229 -23.26 23.54 -17.57
N ARG A 230 -22.97 23.08 -18.79
CA ARG A 230 -22.06 23.74 -19.74
C ARG A 230 -22.69 24.95 -20.42
N ASP A 231 -23.99 24.91 -20.71
CA ASP A 231 -24.61 25.95 -21.53
C ASP A 231 -24.73 27.28 -20.81
N ARG A 232 -24.77 27.37 -19.48
CA ARG A 232 -24.72 28.71 -18.85
C ARG A 232 -23.41 29.43 -19.18
N ALA A 233 -22.28 28.74 -19.05
CA ALA A 233 -20.96 29.29 -19.35
C ALA A 233 -20.67 29.41 -20.86
N LEU A 234 -21.18 28.50 -21.70
CA LEU A 234 -21.00 28.53 -23.16
C LEU A 234 -21.97 29.49 -23.85
N ILE A 235 -23.19 29.66 -23.33
CA ILE A 235 -24.15 30.69 -23.75
C ILE A 235 -23.66 32.06 -23.27
N GLU A 236 -23.15 32.21 -22.05
CA GLU A 236 -22.50 33.44 -21.58
C GLU A 236 -21.23 33.76 -22.40
N ALA A 237 -20.39 32.77 -22.72
CA ALA A 237 -19.21 32.96 -23.55
C ALA A 237 -19.56 33.29 -25.01
N ARG A 238 -20.56 32.64 -25.61
CA ARG A 238 -21.08 33.01 -26.95
C ARG A 238 -21.76 34.36 -26.95
N ALA A 239 -22.52 34.70 -25.91
CA ALA A 239 -23.11 36.03 -25.74
C ALA A 239 -22.04 37.11 -25.56
N ALA A 240 -20.87 36.75 -25.01
CA ALA A 240 -19.69 37.59 -24.90
C ALA A 240 -18.73 37.50 -26.13
N GLY A 241 -19.07 36.73 -27.17
CA GLY A 241 -18.28 36.64 -28.41
C GLY A 241 -16.99 35.81 -28.33
N ILE A 242 -16.85 34.91 -27.35
CA ILE A 242 -15.66 34.09 -27.12
C ILE A 242 -15.83 32.70 -27.78
N ASP A 243 -14.82 32.29 -28.57
CA ASP A 243 -14.79 31.00 -29.26
C ASP A 243 -14.71 29.80 -28.27
N PRO A 244 -15.62 28.81 -28.34
CA PRO A 244 -15.66 27.64 -27.46
C PRO A 244 -14.36 26.82 -27.39
N GLU A 245 -13.62 26.71 -28.51
CA GLU A 245 -12.34 25.98 -28.52
C GLU A 245 -11.25 26.76 -27.78
N GLN A 246 -11.23 28.09 -27.90
CA GLN A 246 -10.35 28.97 -27.11
C GLN A 246 -10.72 28.99 -25.62
N ALA A 247 -11.99 28.75 -25.26
CA ALA A 247 -12.39 28.65 -23.86
C ALA A 247 -11.81 27.43 -23.13
N SER A 248 -11.44 26.36 -23.87
CA SER A 248 -10.74 25.18 -23.35
C SER A 248 -9.22 25.39 -23.23
N ALA A 249 -8.65 26.22 -24.11
CA ALA A 249 -7.24 26.62 -24.09
C ALA A 249 -6.96 27.54 -22.89
N GLY A 250 -6.34 26.98 -21.84
CA GLY A 250 -6.02 27.68 -20.59
C GLY A 250 -6.72 27.14 -19.35
N SER A 251 -7.47 26.03 -19.44
CA SER A 251 -8.09 25.34 -18.30
C SER A 251 -7.13 25.07 -17.15
N TRP A 252 -5.88 24.65 -17.44
CA TRP A 252 -4.82 24.44 -16.44
C TRP A 252 -4.50 25.71 -15.62
N ARG A 253 -4.31 26.86 -16.27
CA ARG A 253 -4.03 28.13 -15.55
C ARG A 253 -5.21 28.60 -14.69
N ARG A 254 -6.44 28.23 -15.06
CA ARG A 254 -7.65 28.59 -14.32
C ARG A 254 -7.84 27.75 -13.05
N VAL A 255 -7.42 26.49 -13.05
CA VAL A 255 -7.52 25.59 -11.89
C VAL A 255 -6.27 25.54 -11.01
N LEU A 256 -5.11 25.97 -11.49
CA LEU A 256 -3.88 26.10 -10.69
C LEU A 256 -3.97 27.32 -9.76
N LYS A 257 -4.85 27.26 -8.77
CA LYS A 257 -5.10 28.29 -7.76
C LYS A 257 -4.83 27.75 -6.36
N PRO A 258 -4.47 28.61 -5.39
CA PRO A 258 -4.17 28.17 -4.02
C PRO A 258 -5.32 27.40 -3.34
N ASN A 259 -6.57 27.75 -3.65
CA ASN A 259 -7.78 27.08 -3.16
C ASN A 259 -8.12 25.76 -3.88
N VAL A 260 -7.30 25.34 -4.86
CA VAL A 260 -7.36 24.02 -5.49
C VAL A 260 -6.12 23.22 -5.12
N ILE A 261 -4.92 23.78 -5.32
CA ILE A 261 -3.63 23.13 -5.03
C ILE A 261 -3.51 22.85 -3.53
N GLY A 262 -3.84 23.82 -2.67
CA GLY A 262 -3.75 23.67 -1.22
C GLY A 262 -4.62 22.52 -0.70
N PRO A 263 -5.94 22.51 -0.94
CA PRO A 263 -6.80 21.40 -0.53
C PRO A 263 -6.41 20.05 -1.16
N ALA A 264 -5.90 20.03 -2.40
CA ALA A 264 -5.39 18.81 -3.02
C ALA A 264 -4.14 18.26 -2.31
N PHE A 265 -3.20 19.13 -1.94
CA PHE A 265 -2.05 18.74 -1.12
C PHE A 265 -2.48 18.24 0.26
N ALA A 266 -3.37 18.98 0.91
CA ALA A 266 -3.81 18.70 2.27
C ALA A 266 -4.58 17.38 2.40
N ILE A 267 -5.42 17.02 1.42
CA ILE A 267 -6.04 15.69 1.43
C ILE A 267 -5.01 14.59 1.13
N SER A 268 -3.99 14.89 0.33
CA SER A 268 -2.96 13.91 -0.01
C SER A 268 -2.14 13.54 1.22
N THR A 269 -1.84 14.50 2.09
CA THR A 269 -1.22 14.25 3.40
C THR A 269 -2.18 13.58 4.38
N PHE A 270 -3.48 13.92 4.33
CA PHE A 270 -4.52 13.26 5.14
C PHE A 270 -4.62 11.75 4.85
N LEU A 271 -4.38 11.35 3.60
CA LEU A 271 -4.48 9.96 3.14
C LEU A 271 -3.21 9.12 3.38
N LEU A 272 -2.17 9.63 4.03
CA LEU A 272 -0.92 8.87 4.22
C LEU A 272 -1.14 7.54 4.96
N LEU A 273 -1.93 7.54 6.04
CA LEU A 273 -2.27 6.30 6.75
C LEU A 273 -2.96 5.29 5.83
N TYR A 274 -3.90 5.75 4.99
CA TYR A 274 -4.59 4.90 4.03
C TYR A 274 -3.59 4.18 3.11
N TYR A 275 -2.67 4.93 2.51
CA TYR A 275 -1.70 4.36 1.56
C TYR A 275 -0.72 3.40 2.22
N ILE A 276 -0.29 3.70 3.45
CA ILE A 276 0.64 2.84 4.18
C ILE A 276 -0.06 1.56 4.62
N LEU A 277 -1.34 1.61 5.03
CA LEU A 277 -2.11 0.41 5.30
C LEU A 277 -2.30 -0.45 4.05
N VAL A 278 -2.62 0.15 2.91
CA VAL A 278 -2.79 -0.59 1.64
C VAL A 278 -1.50 -1.34 1.25
N GLY A 279 -0.35 -0.68 1.34
CA GLY A 279 0.91 -1.26 0.86
C GLY A 279 1.65 -2.12 1.89
N PHE A 280 1.51 -1.80 3.18
CA PHE A 280 2.46 -2.24 4.22
C PHE A 280 1.80 -2.63 5.55
N ALA A 281 0.46 -2.74 5.63
CA ALA A 281 -0.20 -3.23 6.84
C ALA A 281 0.33 -4.63 7.25
N VAL A 282 0.53 -5.52 6.28
CA VAL A 282 1.05 -6.87 6.56
C VAL A 282 2.45 -6.82 7.15
N VAL A 283 3.34 -5.99 6.60
CA VAL A 283 4.71 -5.79 7.13
C VAL A 283 4.66 -5.22 8.55
N TYR A 284 3.81 -4.24 8.81
CA TYR A 284 3.61 -3.68 10.16
C TYR A 284 3.20 -4.78 11.15
N PHE A 285 2.13 -5.52 10.85
CA PHE A 285 1.60 -6.53 11.78
C PHE A 285 2.53 -7.74 11.94
N ALA A 286 3.26 -8.13 10.90
CA ALA A 286 4.27 -9.17 10.98
C ALA A 286 5.42 -8.75 11.90
N THR A 287 5.98 -7.55 11.68
CA THR A 287 7.20 -7.11 12.40
C THR A 287 6.95 -6.55 13.80
N VAL A 288 5.74 -6.05 14.08
CA VAL A 288 5.38 -5.49 15.41
C VAL A 288 4.63 -6.49 16.26
N HIS A 289 3.71 -7.27 15.68
CA HIS A 289 2.82 -8.16 16.43
C HIS A 289 3.06 -9.65 16.15
N GLY A 290 3.98 -10.02 15.25
CA GLY A 290 4.21 -11.42 14.86
C GLY A 290 3.00 -12.07 14.18
N TYR A 291 2.11 -11.29 13.57
CA TYR A 291 0.91 -11.84 12.94
C TYR A 291 1.26 -12.56 11.64
N SER A 292 0.56 -13.67 11.38
CA SER A 292 0.53 -14.26 10.03
C SER A 292 -0.06 -13.26 9.03
N GLU A 293 0.30 -13.41 7.76
CA GLU A 293 -0.23 -12.57 6.69
C GLU A 293 -1.77 -12.64 6.62
N ALA A 294 -2.36 -13.82 6.77
CA ALA A 294 -3.81 -14.00 6.80
C ALA A 294 -4.46 -13.19 7.93
N ARG A 295 -3.89 -13.25 9.14
CA ARG A 295 -4.39 -12.53 10.32
C ARG A 295 -4.22 -11.01 10.18
N ALA A 296 -3.09 -10.55 9.64
CA ALA A 296 -2.84 -9.14 9.37
C ALA A 296 -3.87 -8.57 8.38
N ASN A 297 -4.13 -9.28 7.28
CA ASN A 297 -5.17 -8.93 6.32
C ASN A 297 -6.57 -8.95 6.97
N ALA A 298 -6.85 -9.92 7.86
CA ALA A 298 -8.12 -10.01 8.56
C ALA A 298 -8.40 -8.77 9.44
N VAL A 299 -7.40 -8.23 10.14
CA VAL A 299 -7.55 -6.97 10.91
C VAL A 299 -7.90 -5.82 9.96
N ALA A 300 -7.22 -5.73 8.81
CA ALA A 300 -7.41 -4.66 7.85
C ALA A 300 -8.83 -4.64 7.25
N ASN A 301 -9.54 -5.78 7.19
CA ASN A 301 -10.94 -5.83 6.77
C ASN A 301 -11.84 -4.85 7.55
N TRP A 302 -11.60 -4.69 8.86
CA TRP A 302 -12.37 -3.77 9.71
C TRP A 302 -12.21 -2.32 9.28
N TYR A 303 -11.02 -1.93 8.82
CA TYR A 303 -10.78 -0.61 8.26
C TYR A 303 -11.58 -0.42 6.96
N TRP A 304 -11.46 -1.33 6.01
CA TRP A 304 -12.08 -1.16 4.68
C TRP A 304 -13.60 -1.24 4.71
N ILE A 305 -14.19 -2.15 5.50
CA ILE A 305 -15.64 -2.26 5.68
C ILE A 305 -16.20 -0.96 6.26
N SER A 306 -15.58 -0.46 7.34
CA SER A 306 -16.03 0.76 8.02
C SER A 306 -15.89 1.99 7.13
N ASN A 307 -14.80 2.08 6.37
CA ASN A 307 -14.59 3.16 5.41
C ASN A 307 -15.65 3.16 4.30
N ALA A 308 -15.93 1.99 3.71
CA ALA A 308 -16.90 1.85 2.64
C ALA A 308 -18.32 2.27 3.08
N ILE A 309 -18.75 1.84 4.27
CA ILE A 309 -20.04 2.23 4.85
C ILE A 309 -20.06 3.75 5.08
N ALA A 310 -19.00 4.30 5.68
CA ALA A 310 -18.91 5.72 5.99
C ALA A 310 -18.96 6.61 4.73
N LEU A 311 -18.27 6.23 3.64
CA LEU A 311 -18.30 6.96 2.37
C LEU A 311 -19.72 7.11 1.81
N VAL A 312 -20.48 6.02 1.78
CA VAL A 312 -21.85 6.02 1.24
C VAL A 312 -22.80 6.80 2.14
N VAL A 313 -22.78 6.51 3.45
CA VAL A 313 -23.67 7.14 4.42
C VAL A 313 -23.39 8.64 4.53
N ALA A 314 -22.12 9.04 4.68
CA ALA A 314 -21.76 10.44 4.76
C ALA A 314 -21.96 11.19 3.44
N GLY A 315 -21.77 10.52 2.29
CA GLY A 315 -22.13 11.06 0.98
C GLY A 315 -23.60 11.46 0.93
N ALA A 316 -24.50 10.53 1.24
CA ALA A 316 -25.95 10.76 1.27
C ALA A 316 -26.37 11.82 2.31
N LEU A 317 -25.83 11.74 3.53
CA LEU A 317 -26.16 12.69 4.60
C LEU A 317 -25.66 14.10 4.25
N SER A 318 -24.45 14.23 3.71
CA SER A 318 -23.93 15.53 3.32
C SER A 318 -24.84 16.18 2.27
N ASP A 319 -25.34 15.43 1.29
CA ASP A 319 -26.32 15.91 0.31
C ASP A 319 -27.63 16.33 0.96
N HIS A 320 -28.16 15.50 1.87
CA HIS A 320 -29.38 15.83 2.61
C HIS A 320 -29.28 17.16 3.38
N PHE A 321 -28.14 17.42 4.02
CA PHE A 321 -27.89 18.65 4.78
C PHE A 321 -27.33 19.81 3.92
N ARG A 322 -26.94 19.54 2.68
CA ARG A 322 -26.38 20.52 1.71
C ARG A 322 -25.12 21.24 2.21
N VAL A 323 -24.40 20.63 3.16
CA VAL A 323 -23.15 21.17 3.71
C VAL A 323 -22.07 20.10 3.69
N ARG A 324 -20.82 20.53 3.46
CA ARG A 324 -19.65 19.64 3.37
C ARG A 324 -18.66 19.87 4.50
N LYS A 325 -18.38 21.13 4.83
CA LYS A 325 -17.35 21.51 5.80
C LYS A 325 -17.57 20.95 7.21
N PRO A 326 -18.80 20.92 7.76
CA PRO A 326 -19.05 20.28 9.05
C PRO A 326 -18.71 18.78 9.04
N PHE A 327 -19.07 18.06 7.97
CA PHE A 327 -18.71 16.65 7.81
C PHE A 327 -17.19 16.47 7.72
N MET A 328 -16.48 17.33 6.99
CA MET A 328 -15.01 17.31 6.96
C MET A 328 -14.39 17.44 8.36
N VAL A 329 -14.86 18.39 9.17
CA VAL A 329 -14.32 18.62 10.52
C VAL A 329 -14.65 17.47 11.47
N VAL A 330 -15.91 17.01 11.50
CA VAL A 330 -16.34 15.91 12.37
C VAL A 330 -15.64 14.61 11.98
N GLY A 331 -15.62 14.28 10.69
CA GLY A 331 -14.93 13.10 10.18
C GLY A 331 -13.44 13.12 10.49
N MET A 332 -12.77 14.26 10.28
CA MET A 332 -11.35 14.41 10.61
C MET A 332 -11.09 14.25 12.11
N ALA A 333 -11.90 14.85 12.97
CA ALA A 333 -11.74 14.70 14.42
C ALA A 333 -11.89 13.24 14.87
N ILE A 334 -12.90 12.54 14.35
CA ILE A 334 -13.10 11.09 14.61
C ILE A 334 -11.89 10.29 14.11
N SER A 335 -11.41 10.59 12.90
CA SER A 335 -10.28 9.88 12.30
C SER A 335 -8.98 10.07 13.09
N VAL A 336 -8.71 11.31 13.53
CA VAL A 336 -7.56 11.67 14.34
C VAL A 336 -7.58 10.93 15.68
N VAL A 337 -8.74 10.83 16.34
CA VAL A 337 -8.86 10.05 17.60
C VAL A 337 -8.54 8.58 17.34
N GLY A 338 -9.12 7.96 16.32
CA GLY A 338 -8.81 6.57 15.96
C GLY A 338 -7.34 6.34 15.65
N ASN A 339 -6.72 7.27 14.92
CA ASN A 339 -5.31 7.20 14.59
C ASN A 339 -4.40 7.40 15.80
N ILE A 340 -4.70 8.35 16.70
CA ILE A 340 -3.94 8.54 17.93
C ILE A 340 -3.99 7.28 18.79
N LEU A 341 -5.18 6.68 18.96
CA LEU A 341 -5.32 5.44 19.73
C LEU A 341 -4.50 4.30 19.11
N PHE A 342 -4.54 4.15 17.78
CA PHE A 342 -3.72 3.18 17.07
C PHE A 342 -2.21 3.44 17.25
N THR A 343 -1.76 4.69 17.07
CA THR A 343 -0.36 5.11 17.26
C THR A 343 0.14 4.82 18.68
N LEU A 344 -0.65 5.15 19.69
CA LEU A 344 -0.29 4.91 21.09
C LEU A 344 -0.20 3.41 21.40
N SER A 345 -1.04 2.59 20.76
CA SER A 345 -1.03 1.14 20.93
C SER A 345 0.16 0.42 20.28
N THR A 346 0.87 1.08 19.36
CA THR A 346 1.96 0.45 18.61
C THR A 346 3.10 -0.06 19.50
N THR A 347 3.39 0.63 20.59
CA THR A 347 4.44 0.26 21.56
C THR A 347 3.92 -0.55 22.75
N ASP A 348 2.62 -0.88 22.76
CA ASP A 348 1.98 -1.64 23.82
C ASP A 348 1.79 -3.11 23.37
N PRO A 349 2.62 -4.05 23.86
CA PRO A 349 2.61 -5.44 23.44
C PRO A 349 1.31 -6.18 23.81
N ASP A 350 0.55 -5.66 24.78
CA ASP A 350 -0.69 -6.29 25.25
C ASP A 350 -1.92 -5.88 24.43
N THR A 351 -1.74 -5.03 23.40
CA THR A 351 -2.85 -4.59 22.55
C THR A 351 -3.41 -5.75 21.74
N GLY A 352 -4.60 -6.22 22.13
CA GLY A 352 -5.30 -7.32 21.47
C GLY A 352 -5.87 -6.97 20.08
N TYR A 353 -6.13 -8.01 19.28
CA TYR A 353 -6.68 -7.93 17.92
C TYR A 353 -7.92 -7.03 17.80
N TYR A 354 -8.93 -7.24 18.66
CA TYR A 354 -10.20 -6.51 18.58
C TYR A 354 -10.09 -5.06 19.03
N THR A 355 -9.11 -4.74 19.85
CA THR A 355 -8.78 -3.36 20.24
C THR A 355 -8.24 -2.59 19.02
N ILE A 356 -7.31 -3.19 18.27
CA ILE A 356 -6.80 -2.61 17.02
C ILE A 356 -7.93 -2.48 15.98
N ALA A 357 -8.77 -3.52 15.84
CA ALA A 357 -9.93 -3.48 14.95
C ALA A 357 -10.86 -2.30 15.28
N PHE A 358 -11.13 -2.05 16.56
CA PHE A 358 -11.92 -0.90 17.00
C PHE A 358 -11.26 0.45 16.63
N TYR A 359 -9.95 0.59 16.80
CA TYR A 359 -9.22 1.79 16.39
C TYR A 359 -9.29 2.00 14.87
N PHE A 360 -9.18 0.92 14.10
CA PHE A 360 -9.34 0.94 12.65
C PHE A 360 -10.76 1.34 12.24
N VAL A 361 -11.81 0.83 12.89
CA VAL A 361 -13.20 1.24 12.65
C VAL A 361 -13.35 2.75 12.87
N LEU A 362 -12.84 3.29 13.99
CA LEU A 362 -12.94 4.71 14.30
C LEU A 362 -12.18 5.57 13.29
N SER A 363 -10.92 5.20 13.02
CA SER A 363 -10.08 5.88 12.03
C SER A 363 -10.72 5.91 10.64
N ALA A 364 -11.17 4.74 10.17
CA ALA A 364 -11.74 4.54 8.86
C ALA A 364 -13.08 5.25 8.68
N ALA A 365 -13.97 5.17 9.69
CA ALA A 365 -15.26 5.84 9.63
C ALA A 365 -15.08 7.36 9.56
N GLY A 366 -14.23 7.93 10.40
CA GLY A 366 -13.90 9.35 10.36
C GLY A 366 -13.26 9.77 9.03
N SER A 367 -12.29 8.98 8.55
CA SER A 367 -11.60 9.22 7.28
C SER A 367 -12.57 9.22 6.09
N GLY A 368 -13.46 8.22 6.02
CA GLY A 368 -14.50 8.13 4.99
C GLY A 368 -15.45 9.34 5.02
N ILE A 369 -15.94 9.73 6.20
CA ILE A 369 -16.80 10.92 6.36
C ILE A 369 -16.11 12.18 5.82
N ALA A 370 -14.85 12.40 6.22
CA ALA A 370 -14.11 13.59 5.82
C ALA A 370 -13.80 13.60 4.33
N TYR A 371 -13.35 12.46 3.79
CA TYR A 371 -12.89 12.34 2.42
C TYR A 371 -14.04 12.50 1.41
N VAL A 372 -15.20 11.89 1.62
CA VAL A 372 -16.33 12.05 0.69
C VAL A 372 -16.85 13.49 0.66
N ALA A 373 -16.93 14.15 1.83
CA ALA A 373 -17.32 15.53 1.93
C ALA A 373 -16.30 16.46 1.25
N TRP A 374 -15.01 16.18 1.43
CA TRP A 374 -13.92 16.88 0.75
C TRP A 374 -14.01 16.71 -0.76
N MET A 375 -14.17 15.49 -1.28
CA MET A 375 -14.28 15.22 -2.72
C MET A 375 -15.39 16.04 -3.37
N ALA A 376 -16.57 16.08 -2.74
CA ALA A 376 -17.69 16.87 -3.22
C ALA A 376 -17.38 18.38 -3.21
N ALA A 377 -16.83 18.92 -2.11
CA ALA A 377 -16.49 20.34 -2.00
C ALA A 377 -15.31 20.76 -2.90
N PHE A 378 -14.32 19.90 -3.08
CA PHE A 378 -13.16 20.12 -3.95
C PHE A 378 -13.62 20.28 -5.39
N THR A 379 -14.43 19.34 -5.87
CA THR A 379 -14.96 19.40 -7.22
C THR A 379 -15.87 20.64 -7.40
N GLU A 380 -16.68 21.03 -6.40
CA GLU A 380 -17.47 22.30 -6.43
C GLU A 380 -16.56 23.53 -6.54
N THR A 381 -15.42 23.49 -5.84
CA THR A 381 -14.41 24.56 -5.88
C THR A 381 -13.79 24.68 -7.26
N VAL A 382 -13.48 23.56 -7.92
CA VAL A 382 -12.97 23.55 -9.30
C VAL A 382 -14.02 24.11 -10.27
N GLU A 383 -15.28 23.69 -10.14
CA GLU A 383 -16.38 24.16 -11.00
C GLU A 383 -16.62 25.67 -10.90
N LYS A 384 -16.45 26.26 -9.70
CA LYS A 384 -16.53 27.72 -9.53
C LYS A 384 -15.49 28.50 -10.34
N HIS A 385 -14.33 27.92 -10.61
CA HIS A 385 -13.32 28.57 -11.46
C HIS A 385 -13.60 28.34 -12.94
N SER A 386 -14.01 27.11 -13.29
CA SER A 386 -14.44 26.79 -14.64
C SER A 386 -15.23 25.47 -14.65
N PRO A 387 -16.52 25.49 -15.02
CA PRO A 387 -17.32 24.27 -15.19
C PRO A 387 -16.75 23.30 -16.23
N ALA A 388 -15.95 23.82 -17.18
CA ALA A 388 -15.29 23.04 -18.20
C ALA A 388 -14.01 22.33 -17.70
N ALA A 389 -13.47 22.71 -16.54
CA ALA A 389 -12.15 22.28 -16.06
C ALA A 389 -12.19 21.25 -14.92
N THR A 390 -13.35 20.68 -14.56
CA THR A 390 -13.46 19.66 -13.49
C THR A 390 -12.53 18.47 -13.71
N ALA A 391 -12.41 17.99 -14.95
CA ALA A 391 -11.50 16.90 -15.30
C ALA A 391 -10.02 17.31 -15.09
N THR A 392 -9.66 18.54 -15.46
CA THR A 392 -8.31 19.10 -15.23
C THR A 392 -8.02 19.24 -13.74
N GLY A 393 -8.97 19.71 -12.93
CA GLY A 393 -8.80 19.82 -11.47
C GLY A 393 -8.61 18.47 -10.79
N LEU A 394 -9.37 17.44 -11.20
CA LEU A 394 -9.16 16.06 -10.72
C LEU A 394 -7.80 15.50 -11.15
N ALA A 395 -7.33 15.80 -12.36
CA ALA A 395 -5.99 15.41 -12.81
C ALA A 395 -4.88 16.09 -12.00
N VAL A 396 -5.02 17.39 -11.70
CA VAL A 396 -4.09 18.13 -10.82
C VAL A 396 -4.04 17.50 -9.42
N TRP A 397 -5.19 17.19 -8.83
CA TRP A 397 -5.23 16.50 -7.54
C TRP A 397 -4.58 15.12 -7.62
N GLY A 398 -4.91 14.29 -8.61
CA GLY A 398 -4.30 12.96 -8.77
C GLY A 398 -2.78 13.02 -8.91
N TRP A 399 -2.25 14.05 -9.58
CA TRP A 399 -0.81 14.31 -9.68
C TRP A 399 -0.19 14.69 -8.34
N ILE A 400 -0.80 15.63 -7.61
CA ILE A 400 -0.34 16.04 -6.28
C ILE A 400 -0.36 14.84 -5.33
N LEU A 401 -1.42 14.04 -5.36
CA LEU A 401 -1.57 12.84 -4.54
C LEU A 401 -0.44 11.84 -4.78
N ARG A 402 -0.18 11.50 -6.04
CA ARG A 402 0.91 10.57 -6.39
C ARG A 402 2.28 11.11 -6.01
N LEU A 403 2.53 12.42 -6.18
CA LEU A 403 3.79 13.03 -5.77
C LEU A 403 3.97 12.99 -4.25
N VAL A 404 2.94 13.38 -3.48
CA VAL A 404 2.98 13.35 -2.01
C VAL A 404 3.18 11.93 -1.50
N VAL A 405 2.47 10.94 -2.06
CA VAL A 405 2.64 9.52 -1.69
C VAL A 405 4.04 9.04 -2.03
N SER A 406 4.58 9.33 -3.22
CA SER A 406 5.94 8.94 -3.58
C SER A 406 6.99 9.55 -2.66
N VAL A 407 6.89 10.85 -2.34
CA VAL A 407 7.80 11.51 -1.40
C VAL A 407 7.66 10.92 0.00
N ALA A 408 6.44 10.68 0.47
CA ALA A 408 6.20 10.05 1.76
C ALA A 408 6.79 8.63 1.82
N LEU A 409 6.63 7.81 0.77
CA LEU A 409 7.23 6.48 0.71
C LEU A 409 8.77 6.52 0.70
N ILE A 410 9.38 7.54 0.08
CA ILE A 410 10.84 7.74 0.16
C ILE A 410 11.24 8.05 1.62
N VAL A 411 10.56 8.99 2.27
CA VAL A 411 10.84 9.32 3.69
C VAL A 411 10.59 8.11 4.60
N PHE A 412 9.54 7.33 4.32
CA PHE A 412 9.19 6.09 5.01
C PHE A 412 10.37 5.10 5.03
N THR A 413 11.12 4.95 3.94
CA THR A 413 12.29 4.04 3.93
C THR A 413 13.38 4.46 4.93
N PHE A 414 13.57 5.76 5.16
CA PHE A 414 14.55 6.26 6.12
C PHE A 414 14.01 6.28 7.55
N ALA A 415 12.69 6.30 7.73
CA ALA A 415 12.05 6.32 9.04
C ALA A 415 11.99 4.92 9.70
N LEU A 416 12.21 3.83 8.94
CA LEU A 416 12.08 2.46 9.42
C LEU A 416 13.32 1.57 9.15
N PRO A 417 14.52 1.94 9.63
CA PRO A 417 15.70 1.09 9.54
C PRO A 417 15.53 -0.24 10.28
N ALA A 418 14.86 -0.28 11.44
CA ALA A 418 14.62 -1.52 12.18
C ALA A 418 13.70 -2.48 11.42
N THR A 419 12.62 -1.99 10.82
CA THR A 419 11.77 -2.82 9.94
C THR A 419 12.58 -3.39 8.77
N SER A 420 13.48 -2.58 8.20
CA SER A 420 14.36 -3.06 7.12
C SER A 420 15.23 -4.22 7.59
N VAL A 421 15.85 -4.11 8.77
CA VAL A 421 16.64 -5.21 9.36
C VAL A 421 15.79 -6.45 9.59
N LEU A 422 14.61 -6.32 10.20
CA LEU A 422 13.72 -7.44 10.51
C LEU A 422 13.23 -8.15 9.25
N VAL A 423 12.87 -7.40 8.22
CA VAL A 423 12.40 -7.96 6.94
C VAL A 423 13.55 -8.59 6.15
N ASP A 424 14.73 -7.96 6.14
CA ASP A 424 15.85 -8.40 5.30
C ASP A 424 16.63 -9.57 5.92
N LYS A 425 16.68 -9.64 7.26
CA LYS A 425 17.55 -10.56 8.00
C LYS A 425 16.81 -11.40 9.05
N GLY A 426 15.67 -10.90 9.55
CA GLY A 426 14.95 -11.49 10.68
C GLY A 426 14.50 -12.91 10.42
N THR A 427 13.90 -13.21 9.26
CA THR A 427 13.39 -14.55 8.94
C THR A 427 14.47 -15.63 9.04
N ARG A 428 15.69 -15.36 8.54
CA ARG A 428 16.78 -16.34 8.64
C ARG A 428 17.25 -16.52 10.07
N VAL A 429 17.38 -15.42 10.84
CA VAL A 429 17.71 -15.51 12.28
C VAL A 429 16.64 -16.30 13.03
N GLU A 430 15.36 -16.03 12.78
CA GLU A 430 14.24 -16.73 13.40
C GLU A 430 14.23 -18.23 13.07
N HIS A 431 14.52 -18.61 11.82
CA HIS A 431 14.68 -20.01 11.43
C HIS A 431 15.80 -20.70 12.21
N ILE A 432 16.96 -20.05 12.37
CA ILE A 432 18.10 -20.59 13.13
C ILE A 432 17.71 -20.77 14.61
N VAL A 433 17.09 -19.74 15.21
CA VAL A 433 16.64 -19.77 16.62
C VAL A 433 15.60 -20.87 16.85
N THR A 434 14.67 -21.04 15.90
CA THR A 434 13.61 -22.06 16.01
C THR A 434 14.17 -23.47 15.86
N ALA A 435 15.19 -23.66 15.00
CA ALA A 435 15.85 -24.95 14.81
C ALA A 435 16.76 -25.34 15.98
N HIS A 436 17.41 -24.35 16.63
CA HIS A 436 18.43 -24.56 17.65
C HIS A 436 18.23 -23.68 18.90
N PRO A 437 17.07 -23.76 19.59
CA PRO A 437 16.69 -22.77 20.60
C PRO A 437 17.61 -22.77 21.83
N LYS A 438 18.12 -23.94 22.24
CA LYS A 438 18.98 -24.06 23.43
C LYS A 438 20.39 -23.60 23.14
N GLU A 439 20.89 -23.96 21.96
CA GLU A 439 22.24 -23.66 21.49
C GLU A 439 22.35 -22.15 21.23
N VAL A 440 21.35 -21.55 20.57
CA VAL A 440 21.29 -20.09 20.38
C VAL A 440 21.21 -19.36 21.72
N ALA A 441 20.47 -19.86 22.72
CA ALA A 441 20.43 -19.25 24.05
C ALA A 441 21.81 -19.22 24.71
N VAL A 442 22.56 -20.32 24.67
CA VAL A 442 23.94 -20.41 25.15
C VAL A 442 24.85 -19.40 24.45
N LEU A 443 24.80 -19.34 23.12
CA LEU A 443 25.67 -18.46 22.33
C LEU A 443 25.31 -16.99 22.51
N SER A 444 24.03 -16.68 22.65
CA SER A 444 23.52 -15.30 22.83
C SER A 444 23.73 -14.78 24.26
N ALA A 445 23.99 -15.66 25.23
CA ALA A 445 24.36 -15.26 26.60
C ALA A 445 25.75 -14.61 26.67
N ILE A 446 26.62 -14.89 25.69
CA ILE A 446 27.96 -14.32 25.62
C ILE A 446 27.87 -12.91 25.04
N ASP A 447 28.44 -11.93 25.75
CA ASP A 447 28.37 -10.55 25.26
C ASP A 447 29.19 -10.35 23.98
N PRO A 448 28.76 -9.45 23.07
CA PRO A 448 29.37 -9.32 21.74
C PRO A 448 30.87 -9.01 21.76
N ALA A 449 31.36 -8.27 22.75
CA ALA A 449 32.78 -7.95 22.87
C ALA A 449 33.62 -9.19 23.23
N THR A 450 33.08 -10.05 24.10
CA THR A 450 33.70 -11.34 24.46
C THR A 450 33.70 -12.30 23.28
N SER A 451 32.57 -12.46 22.59
CA SER A 451 32.48 -13.30 21.39
C SER A 451 33.45 -12.83 20.29
N ALA A 452 33.57 -11.52 20.06
CA ALA A 452 34.52 -10.95 19.11
C ALA A 452 35.99 -11.07 19.54
N ALA A 453 36.28 -11.16 20.84
CA ALA A 453 37.61 -11.45 21.34
C ALA A 453 37.96 -12.92 21.09
N LEU A 454 37.07 -13.85 21.43
CA LEU A 454 37.25 -15.30 21.20
C LEU A 454 37.34 -15.64 19.72
N ALA A 455 36.56 -14.99 18.86
CA ALA A 455 36.66 -15.17 17.40
C ALA A 455 38.01 -14.72 16.82
N ARG A 456 38.68 -13.74 17.45
CA ARG A 456 40.02 -13.27 17.04
C ARG A 456 41.14 -14.12 17.66
N ASN A 457 40.94 -14.56 18.89
CA ASN A 457 41.87 -15.39 19.64
C ASN A 457 41.09 -16.33 20.58
N PRO A 458 40.89 -17.60 20.19
CA PRO A 458 40.20 -18.59 21.02
C PRO A 458 40.87 -18.80 22.39
N ASP A 459 42.17 -18.52 22.50
CA ASP A 459 42.97 -18.70 23.71
C ASP A 459 42.99 -17.46 24.62
N ASP A 460 42.20 -16.42 24.32
CA ASP A 460 42.08 -15.24 25.18
C ASP A 460 41.45 -15.63 26.53
N THR A 461 42.30 -15.80 27.55
CA THR A 461 41.89 -16.24 28.89
C THR A 461 40.89 -15.29 29.55
N ALA A 462 40.99 -13.98 29.29
CA ALA A 462 40.07 -13.01 29.87
C ALA A 462 38.68 -13.13 29.22
N ALA A 463 38.64 -13.30 27.90
CA ALA A 463 37.42 -13.53 27.16
C ALA A 463 36.79 -14.89 27.52
N LEU A 464 37.58 -15.96 27.56
CA LEU A 464 37.12 -17.32 27.91
C LEU A 464 36.58 -17.36 29.35
N SER A 465 37.25 -16.70 30.29
CA SER A 465 36.79 -16.56 31.68
C SER A 465 35.40 -15.94 31.76
N LYS A 466 35.19 -14.85 31.00
CA LYS A 466 33.90 -14.15 30.97
C LYS A 466 32.81 -14.97 30.26
N ALA A 467 33.13 -15.56 29.11
CA ALA A 467 32.21 -16.39 28.34
C ALA A 467 31.72 -17.59 29.15
N LEU A 468 32.61 -18.35 29.78
CA LEU A 468 32.21 -19.54 30.56
C LEU A 468 31.42 -19.18 31.82
N GLY A 469 31.70 -18.04 32.45
CA GLY A 469 30.85 -17.50 33.52
C GLY A 469 29.43 -17.16 33.05
N GLN A 470 29.30 -16.55 31.87
CA GLN A 470 27.99 -16.23 31.25
C GLN A 470 27.23 -17.50 30.85
N VAL A 471 27.91 -18.46 30.21
CA VAL A 471 27.34 -19.77 29.88
C VAL A 471 26.89 -20.51 31.13
N ALA A 472 27.67 -20.46 32.22
CA ALA A 472 27.26 -21.07 33.48
C ALA A 472 25.98 -20.45 34.04
N ALA A 473 25.89 -19.11 34.06
CA ALA A 473 24.69 -18.41 34.50
C ALA A 473 23.47 -18.77 33.63
N GLU A 474 23.63 -18.83 32.31
CA GLU A 474 22.58 -19.24 31.37
C GLU A 474 22.13 -20.69 31.60
N GLN A 475 23.04 -21.59 31.98
CA GLN A 475 22.72 -22.97 32.35
C GLN A 475 22.14 -23.13 33.76
N GLY A 476 21.77 -22.02 34.43
CA GLY A 476 21.13 -22.03 35.74
C GLY A 476 22.08 -22.18 36.93
N ALA A 477 23.38 -21.97 36.73
CA ALA A 477 24.34 -21.93 37.84
C ALA A 477 24.06 -20.76 38.79
N THR A 478 24.35 -20.95 40.07
CA THR A 478 24.27 -19.83 41.04
C THR A 478 25.30 -18.75 40.70
N ALA A 479 25.06 -17.50 41.12
CA ALA A 479 26.03 -16.42 40.91
C ALA A 479 27.42 -16.76 41.50
N THR A 480 27.45 -17.50 42.61
CA THR A 480 28.69 -17.99 43.22
C THR A 480 29.41 -19.01 42.34
N GLU A 481 28.67 -19.96 41.76
CA GLU A 481 29.24 -20.96 40.85
C GLU A 481 29.73 -20.33 39.55
N ALA A 482 28.95 -19.43 38.93
CA ALA A 482 29.37 -18.70 37.73
C ALA A 482 30.64 -17.85 37.96
N ALA A 483 30.74 -17.22 39.15
CA ALA A 483 31.95 -16.52 39.56
C ALA A 483 33.13 -17.49 39.77
N ALA A 484 32.90 -18.66 40.37
CA ALA A 484 33.91 -19.69 40.55
C ALA A 484 34.45 -20.21 39.20
N VAL A 485 33.58 -20.43 38.20
CA VAL A 485 33.98 -20.76 36.81
C VAL A 485 34.91 -19.68 36.25
N SER A 486 34.49 -18.42 36.37
CA SER A 486 35.25 -17.28 35.85
C SER A 486 36.64 -17.19 36.50
N THR A 487 36.72 -17.38 37.82
CA THR A 487 37.97 -17.38 38.58
C THR A 487 38.86 -18.56 38.20
N ALA A 488 38.29 -19.77 38.11
CA ALA A 488 39.00 -20.98 37.73
C ALA A 488 39.71 -20.83 36.38
N VAL A 489 39.05 -20.27 35.35
CA VAL A 489 39.69 -20.03 34.05
C VAL A 489 40.91 -19.09 34.15
N ARG A 490 40.82 -18.04 34.97
CA ARG A 490 41.92 -17.07 35.13
C ARG A 490 43.07 -17.64 35.94
N GLU A 491 42.77 -18.22 37.11
CA GLU A 491 43.77 -18.71 38.05
C GLU A 491 44.43 -20.01 37.59
N ARG A 492 43.70 -20.85 36.86
CA ARG A 492 44.17 -22.16 36.35
C ARG A 492 44.54 -22.14 34.88
N SER A 493 44.83 -20.97 34.30
CA SER A 493 45.10 -20.83 32.86
C SER A 493 46.27 -21.70 32.36
N ARG A 494 47.34 -21.86 33.15
CA ARG A 494 48.46 -22.75 32.82
C ARG A 494 48.07 -24.22 32.92
N GLU A 495 47.32 -24.59 33.95
CA GLU A 495 46.85 -25.95 34.16
C GLU A 495 45.83 -26.34 33.08
N LEU A 496 44.98 -25.41 32.63
CA LEU A 496 44.08 -25.55 31.47
C LEU A 496 44.86 -25.83 30.19
N ALA A 497 45.86 -24.98 29.87
CA ALA A 497 46.71 -25.19 28.70
C ALA A 497 47.47 -26.53 28.78
N THR A 498 47.90 -26.95 29.98
CA THR A 498 48.52 -28.25 30.20
C THR A 498 47.55 -29.40 29.96
N ALA A 499 46.32 -29.31 30.47
CA ALA A 499 45.29 -30.32 30.24
C ALA A 499 44.91 -30.44 28.76
N GLN A 500 44.86 -29.31 28.04
CA GLN A 500 44.56 -29.26 26.60
C GLN A 500 45.72 -29.76 25.72
N ALA A 501 46.96 -29.66 26.21
CA ALA A 501 48.14 -30.17 25.52
C ALA A 501 48.21 -31.70 25.50
N ILE A 502 47.63 -32.37 26.49
CA ILE A 502 47.66 -33.84 26.63
C ILE A 502 46.58 -34.46 25.74
N ASP A 503 46.93 -35.54 25.02
CA ASP A 503 45.97 -36.29 24.23
C ASP A 503 44.75 -36.73 25.07
N PRO A 504 43.49 -36.59 24.58
CA PRO A 504 42.29 -36.88 25.36
C PRO A 504 42.21 -38.31 25.91
N ASP A 505 42.70 -39.31 25.16
CA ASP A 505 42.69 -40.70 25.61
C ASP A 505 43.75 -40.92 26.69
N THR A 506 44.90 -40.25 26.56
CA THR A 506 45.96 -40.23 27.59
C THR A 506 45.48 -39.56 28.88
N LEU A 507 44.82 -38.41 28.77
CA LEU A 507 44.26 -37.69 29.92
C LEU A 507 43.19 -38.53 30.63
N LYS A 508 42.35 -39.24 29.87
CA LYS A 508 41.35 -40.16 30.41
C LYS A 508 41.97 -41.37 31.09
N ALA A 509 43.04 -41.95 30.53
CA ALA A 509 43.79 -43.03 31.17
C ALA A 509 44.38 -42.57 32.52
N LEU A 510 44.97 -41.37 32.57
CA LEU A 510 45.47 -40.76 33.82
C LEU A 510 44.37 -40.49 34.86
N GLN A 511 43.15 -40.19 34.42
CA GLN A 511 42.01 -40.01 35.32
C GLN A 511 41.47 -41.35 35.86
N GLN A 512 41.56 -42.43 35.08
CA GLN A 512 41.09 -43.76 35.45
C GLN A 512 42.09 -44.53 36.32
N ASP A 513 43.38 -44.45 35.98
CA ASP A 513 44.49 -45.08 36.70
C ASP A 513 45.66 -44.09 36.82
N PRO A 514 45.66 -43.19 37.83
CA PRO A 514 46.70 -42.19 38.01
C PRO A 514 48.16 -42.69 38.02
N PRO A 515 48.49 -43.90 38.52
CA PRO A 515 49.85 -44.44 38.46
C PRO A 515 50.23 -45.13 37.14
N ASP A 516 49.44 -45.03 36.05
CA ASP A 516 49.81 -45.60 34.76
C ASP A 516 51.07 -44.93 34.17
N GLY A 517 52.21 -45.62 34.29
CA GLY A 517 53.50 -45.14 33.80
C GLY A 517 53.55 -44.92 32.28
N THR A 518 52.70 -45.60 31.50
CA THR A 518 52.61 -45.42 30.05
C THR A 518 51.90 -44.11 29.73
N ALA A 519 50.75 -43.86 30.38
CA ALA A 519 50.00 -42.62 30.24
C ALA A 519 50.76 -41.41 30.76
N ILE A 520 51.51 -41.55 31.88
CA ILE A 520 52.40 -40.50 32.38
C ILE A 520 53.49 -40.17 31.36
N GLY A 521 54.13 -41.18 30.78
CA GLY A 521 55.17 -40.99 29.76
C GLY A 521 54.65 -40.27 28.52
N ALA A 522 53.46 -40.65 28.04
CA ALA A 522 52.79 -40.01 26.90
C ALA A 522 52.41 -38.55 27.21
N ALA A 523 51.75 -38.29 28.36
CA ALA A 523 51.36 -36.94 28.75
C ALA A 523 52.56 -36.00 28.90
N LEU A 524 53.69 -36.47 29.43
CA LEU A 524 54.91 -35.67 29.51
C LEU A 524 55.47 -35.34 28.12
N ALA A 525 55.42 -36.28 27.18
CA ALA A 525 55.85 -36.04 25.81
C ALA A 525 54.96 -35.00 25.12
N ASP A 526 53.64 -35.09 25.32
CA ASP A 526 52.66 -34.15 24.79
C ASP A 526 52.87 -32.74 25.36
N ILE A 527 53.00 -32.60 26.69
CA ILE A 527 53.24 -31.30 27.34
C ILE A 527 54.54 -30.65 26.84
N VAL A 528 55.64 -31.41 26.75
CA VAL A 528 56.93 -30.89 26.25
C VAL A 528 56.78 -30.42 24.80
N LYS A 529 56.08 -31.19 23.97
CA LYS A 529 55.90 -30.93 22.54
C LYS A 529 54.99 -29.72 22.29
N GLU A 530 53.80 -29.72 22.88
CA GLU A 530 52.77 -28.73 22.58
C GLU A 530 53.00 -27.40 23.33
N LEU A 531 53.51 -27.43 24.56
CA LEU A 531 53.82 -26.20 25.31
C LEU A 531 55.26 -25.71 25.14
N GLY A 532 56.14 -26.49 24.51
CA GLY A 532 57.53 -26.12 24.27
C GLY A 532 58.36 -25.95 25.55
N VAL A 533 58.01 -26.66 26.63
CA VAL A 533 58.67 -26.55 27.94
C VAL A 533 59.69 -27.66 28.18
N PRO A 534 60.75 -27.42 29.00
CA PRO A 534 61.68 -28.47 29.39
C PRO A 534 60.99 -29.60 30.16
N GLN A 535 61.51 -30.83 30.04
CA GLN A 535 60.97 -32.01 30.71
C GLN A 535 60.75 -31.84 32.23
N PRO A 536 61.66 -31.20 33.01
CA PRO A 536 61.40 -30.95 34.44
C PRO A 536 60.17 -30.07 34.69
N THR A 537 59.94 -29.08 33.82
CA THR A 537 58.76 -28.20 33.89
C THR A 537 57.49 -28.95 33.50
N ALA A 538 57.55 -29.83 32.50
CA ALA A 538 56.43 -30.70 32.14
C ALA A 538 56.01 -31.63 33.30
N VAL A 539 56.99 -32.16 34.05
CA VAL A 539 56.72 -32.96 35.26
C VAL A 539 56.04 -32.11 36.34
N GLU A 540 56.48 -30.87 36.56
CA GLU A 540 55.83 -29.96 37.51
C GLU A 540 54.37 -29.66 37.12
N LEU A 541 54.12 -29.36 35.84
CA LEU A 541 52.79 -29.07 35.32
C LEU A 541 51.86 -30.29 35.42
N LEU A 542 52.33 -31.48 35.04
CA LEU A 542 51.57 -32.72 35.17
C LEU A 542 51.27 -33.06 36.63
N THR A 543 52.21 -32.78 37.55
CA THR A 543 52.00 -32.98 38.99
C THR A 543 50.93 -32.03 39.53
N LYS A 544 50.94 -30.76 39.11
CA LYS A 544 49.91 -29.77 39.48
C LYS A 544 48.51 -30.14 38.98
N LEU A 545 48.39 -30.75 37.80
CA LEU A 545 47.13 -31.33 37.32
C LEU A 545 46.59 -32.44 38.24
N GLY A 546 47.45 -33.07 39.03
CA GLY A 546 47.08 -34.08 40.02
C GLY A 546 46.38 -33.54 41.26
N ASP A 547 46.52 -32.25 41.56
CA ASP A 547 46.02 -31.58 42.77
C ASP A 547 44.47 -31.62 42.84
N PRO A 548 43.86 -32.01 43.98
CA PRO A 548 42.40 -32.09 44.12
C PRO A 548 41.66 -30.77 43.83
N ASP A 549 42.22 -29.63 44.23
CA ASP A 549 41.58 -28.32 44.02
C ASP A 549 41.63 -27.95 42.53
N VAL A 550 42.77 -28.19 41.88
CA VAL A 550 42.93 -27.99 40.43
C VAL A 550 41.97 -28.88 39.64
N LYS A 551 41.84 -30.16 40.03
CA LYS A 551 40.89 -31.09 39.38
C LYS A 551 39.45 -30.60 39.50
N THR A 552 39.07 -30.08 40.66
CA THR A 552 37.71 -29.56 40.90
C THR A 552 37.44 -28.33 40.02
N ASP A 553 38.38 -27.38 40.00
CA ASP A 553 38.30 -26.19 39.17
C ASP A 553 38.23 -26.54 37.67
N LEU A 554 39.08 -27.44 37.20
CA LEU A 554 39.12 -27.87 35.80
C LEU A 554 37.86 -28.65 35.39
N ALA A 555 37.30 -29.48 36.26
CA ALA A 555 36.03 -30.15 36.01
C ALA A 555 34.88 -29.15 35.85
N LEU A 556 34.90 -28.07 36.64
CA LEU A 556 33.91 -26.99 36.54
C LEU A 556 34.05 -26.22 35.22
N VAL A 557 35.28 -25.91 34.80
CA VAL A 557 35.55 -25.28 33.50
C VAL A 557 35.15 -26.20 32.34
N GLN A 558 35.50 -27.49 32.42
CA GLN A 558 35.16 -28.49 31.40
C GLN A 558 33.65 -28.65 31.25
N LYS A 559 32.88 -28.64 32.36
CA LYS A 559 31.41 -28.71 32.35
C LYS A 559 30.80 -27.64 31.45
N TYR A 560 31.17 -26.38 31.62
CA TYR A 560 30.59 -25.27 30.85
C TYR A 560 31.28 -25.05 29.49
N GLY A 561 32.56 -25.37 29.37
CA GLY A 561 33.27 -25.39 28.09
C GLY A 561 32.69 -26.42 27.12
N ALA A 562 32.27 -27.59 27.62
CA ALA A 562 31.59 -28.59 26.82
C ALA A 562 30.22 -28.10 26.32
N VAL A 563 29.48 -27.33 27.14
CA VAL A 563 28.20 -26.73 26.73
C VAL A 563 28.39 -25.73 25.60
N LEU A 564 29.37 -24.83 25.72
CA LEU A 564 29.67 -23.84 24.69
C LEU A 564 30.09 -24.50 23.37
N THR A 565 31.06 -25.40 23.42
CA THR A 565 31.56 -26.10 22.22
C THR A 565 30.50 -26.99 21.57
N SER A 566 29.63 -27.63 22.36
CA SER A 566 28.51 -28.40 21.83
C SER A 566 27.47 -27.51 21.16
N ALA A 567 27.20 -26.32 21.70
CA ALA A 567 26.28 -25.36 21.09
C ALA A 567 26.82 -24.84 19.74
N GLU A 568 28.11 -24.52 19.66
CA GLU A 568 28.75 -24.11 18.40
C GLU A 568 28.74 -25.23 17.36
N ALA A 569 29.03 -26.47 17.76
CA ALA A 569 29.09 -27.62 16.86
C ALA A 569 27.71 -28.08 16.36
N ALA A 570 26.64 -27.79 17.09
CA ALA A 570 25.28 -28.18 16.75
C ALA A 570 24.64 -27.30 15.66
N ILE A 571 25.15 -26.07 15.46
CA ILE A 571 24.65 -25.14 14.44
C ILE A 571 25.53 -25.24 13.18
N PRO A 572 24.95 -25.34 11.97
CA PRO A 572 25.74 -25.31 10.74
C PRO A 572 26.66 -24.08 10.64
N PRO A 573 27.91 -24.21 10.14
CA PRO A 573 28.86 -23.10 10.12
C PRO A 573 28.36 -21.82 9.43
N ASP A 574 27.61 -21.96 8.34
CA ASP A 574 27.02 -20.83 7.61
C ASP A 574 25.95 -20.09 8.43
N ASP A 575 25.17 -20.83 9.22
CA ASP A 575 24.12 -20.28 10.08
C ASP A 575 24.72 -19.67 11.35
N LEU A 576 25.75 -20.29 11.91
CA LEU A 576 26.52 -19.73 13.02
C LEU A 576 27.18 -18.40 12.61
N ALA A 577 27.78 -18.35 11.41
CA ALA A 577 28.35 -17.12 10.87
C ALA A 577 27.29 -16.03 10.65
N TYR A 578 26.11 -16.41 10.14
CA TYR A 578 25.01 -15.48 9.94
C TYR A 578 24.44 -14.94 11.26
N LEU A 579 24.24 -15.82 12.25
CA LEU A 579 23.77 -15.47 13.59
C LEU A 579 24.77 -14.56 14.30
N SER A 580 26.07 -14.86 14.20
CA SER A 580 27.14 -14.01 14.76
C SER A 580 27.17 -12.62 14.11
N ALA A 581 26.97 -12.54 12.79
CA ALA A 581 27.00 -11.28 12.05
C ALA A 581 25.75 -10.41 12.25
N HIS A 582 24.57 -11.01 12.47
CA HIS A 582 23.28 -10.31 12.39
C HIS A 582 22.36 -10.47 13.60
N GLY A 583 22.61 -11.44 14.50
CA GLY A 583 21.72 -11.76 15.62
C GLY A 583 21.45 -10.56 16.54
N THR A 584 22.52 -9.85 16.94
CA THR A 584 22.40 -8.64 17.78
C THR A 584 21.64 -7.52 17.06
N GLU A 585 21.94 -7.31 15.78
CA GLU A 585 21.28 -6.28 14.96
C GLU A 585 19.78 -6.55 14.84
N VAL A 586 19.38 -7.81 14.61
CA VAL A 586 17.97 -8.24 14.57
C VAL A 586 17.31 -8.09 15.94
N ALA A 587 17.99 -8.45 17.03
CA ALA A 587 17.47 -8.32 18.38
C ALA A 587 17.23 -6.86 18.79
N ASP A 588 18.13 -5.95 18.42
CA ASP A 588 17.97 -4.51 18.65
C ASP A 588 16.89 -3.92 17.75
N ALA A 589 16.84 -4.33 16.47
CA ALA A 589 15.75 -3.96 15.57
C ALA A 589 14.39 -4.40 16.11
N GLN A 590 14.26 -5.58 16.71
CA GLN A 590 13.00 -6.05 17.30
C GLN A 590 12.51 -5.12 18.43
N LYS A 591 13.42 -4.54 19.21
CA LYS A 591 13.10 -3.58 20.28
C LYS A 591 12.74 -2.20 19.74
N ASP A 592 13.47 -1.73 18.73
CA ASP A 592 13.31 -0.38 18.18
C ASP A 592 12.13 -0.26 17.21
N ASN A 593 11.77 -1.36 16.54
CA ASN A 593 10.79 -1.38 15.45
C ASN A 593 9.42 -0.80 15.84
N PRO A 594 8.79 -1.15 16.99
CA PRO A 594 7.54 -0.53 17.42
C PRO A 594 7.63 0.99 17.55
N GLY A 595 8.72 1.52 18.12
CA GLY A 595 8.92 2.96 18.26
C GLY A 595 9.07 3.68 16.92
N GLN A 596 9.75 3.06 15.94
CA GLN A 596 9.90 3.62 14.59
C GLN A 596 8.56 3.66 13.84
N TRP A 597 7.76 2.59 13.92
CA TRP A 597 6.40 2.60 13.38
C TRP A 597 5.51 3.64 14.06
N GLN A 598 5.58 3.76 15.39
CA GLN A 598 4.85 4.78 16.14
C GLN A 598 5.19 6.19 15.66
N ASN A 599 6.47 6.50 15.45
CA ASN A 599 6.89 7.78 14.88
C ASN A 599 6.28 8.03 13.50
N TRP A 600 6.23 7.01 12.64
CA TRP A 600 5.59 7.13 11.33
C TRP A 600 4.08 7.35 11.42
N TRP A 601 3.40 6.70 12.37
CA TRP A 601 1.99 6.94 12.61
C TRP A 601 1.72 8.35 13.12
N TRP A 602 2.62 8.93 13.91
CA TRP A 602 2.57 10.35 14.25
C TRP A 602 2.71 11.27 13.04
N VAL A 603 3.56 10.93 12.07
CA VAL A 603 3.62 11.67 10.78
C VAL A 603 2.28 11.61 10.06
N CYS A 604 1.61 10.45 10.06
CA CYS A 604 0.28 10.31 9.46
C CYS A 604 -0.78 11.16 10.20
N VAL A 605 -0.78 11.17 11.52
CA VAL A 605 -1.65 12.04 12.34
C VAL A 605 -1.38 13.52 12.04
N ALA A 606 -0.12 13.93 11.98
CA ALA A 606 0.24 15.30 11.60
C ALA A 606 -0.25 15.65 10.20
N GLY A 607 -0.16 14.72 9.24
CA GLY A 607 -0.71 14.85 7.90
C GLY A 607 -2.22 15.10 7.86
N GLN A 608 -2.98 14.55 8.82
CA GLN A 608 -4.40 14.85 9.00
C GLN A 608 -4.64 16.22 9.64
N ILE A 609 -3.78 16.67 10.56
CA ILE A 609 -3.91 18.00 11.18
C ILE A 609 -3.65 19.11 10.14
N VAL A 610 -2.70 18.89 9.22
CA VAL A 610 -2.43 19.80 8.09
C VAL A 610 -3.68 20.06 7.25
N PHE A 611 -4.66 19.15 7.23
CA PHE A 611 -5.93 19.30 6.51
C PHE A 611 -6.78 20.49 6.98
N VAL A 612 -6.75 20.81 8.27
CA VAL A 612 -7.67 21.77 8.94
C VAL A 612 -7.71 23.15 8.28
N PRO A 613 -6.57 23.87 8.09
CA PRO A 613 -6.60 25.21 7.49
C PRO A 613 -7.14 25.21 6.05
N PHE A 614 -6.99 24.12 5.30
CA PHE A 614 -7.41 24.06 3.89
C PHE A 614 -8.91 23.82 3.71
N ILE A 615 -9.62 23.36 4.74
CA ILE A 615 -11.11 23.27 4.73
C ILE A 615 -11.72 24.66 4.46
N PHE A 616 -11.10 25.72 4.97
CA PHE A 616 -11.59 27.09 4.81
C PHE A 616 -11.44 27.61 3.38
N LEU A 617 -10.49 27.09 2.60
CA LEU A 617 -10.28 27.47 1.20
C LEU A 617 -11.32 26.88 0.24
N LEU A 618 -11.96 25.78 0.63
CA LEU A 618 -12.95 25.10 -0.19
C LEU A 618 -14.26 25.90 -0.29
N ALA A 619 -14.98 25.70 -1.38
CA ALA A 619 -16.33 26.17 -1.58
C ALA A 619 -17.33 25.51 -0.60
N GLY A 620 -18.52 26.11 -0.49
CA GLY A 620 -19.62 25.58 0.31
C GLY A 620 -19.81 26.32 1.64
N ARG A 621 -21.06 26.31 2.11
CA ARG A 621 -21.49 26.92 3.38
C ARG A 621 -21.22 25.99 4.55
N TRP A 622 -21.15 26.58 5.75
CA TRP A 622 -21.06 25.87 7.03
C TRP A 622 -22.44 25.53 7.61
N SER A 623 -23.45 26.40 7.37
CA SER A 623 -24.79 26.25 7.93
C SER A 623 -25.77 25.69 6.88
N PRO A 624 -26.50 24.61 7.18
CA PRO A 624 -27.56 24.08 6.31
C PRO A 624 -28.63 25.12 5.98
N ARG A 625 -28.97 25.99 6.94
CA ARG A 625 -29.99 27.03 6.73
C ARG A 625 -29.59 28.00 5.62
N LEU A 626 -28.33 28.47 5.65
CA LEU A 626 -27.81 29.38 4.64
C LEU A 626 -27.63 28.69 3.27
N ALA A 627 -27.25 27.42 3.26
CA ALA A 627 -27.16 26.64 2.01
C ALA A 627 -28.54 26.53 1.33
N ARG A 628 -29.61 26.27 2.10
CA ARG A 628 -30.99 26.23 1.58
C ARG A 628 -31.47 27.59 1.09
N GLU A 629 -31.03 28.67 1.72
CA GLU A 629 -31.36 30.03 1.31
C GLU A 629 -30.71 30.39 -0.03
N ASP A 630 -29.41 30.11 -0.19
CA ASP A 630 -28.69 30.30 -1.46
C ASP A 630 -29.35 29.54 -2.61
N GLU A 631 -29.77 28.29 -2.37
CA GLU A 631 -30.43 27.45 -3.36
C GLU A 631 -31.80 28.01 -3.78
N ARG A 632 -32.62 28.44 -2.81
CA ARG A 632 -33.91 29.10 -3.12
C ARG A 632 -33.73 30.38 -3.92
N VAL A 633 -32.71 31.17 -3.60
CA VAL A 633 -32.35 32.38 -4.36
C VAL A 633 -31.93 32.00 -5.79
N HIS A 634 -31.16 30.93 -5.94
CA HIS A 634 -30.74 30.42 -7.24
C HIS A 634 -31.91 29.88 -8.06
N GLU A 635 -32.78 29.07 -7.48
CA GLU A 635 -34.00 28.54 -8.10
C GLU A 635 -34.90 29.69 -8.57
N ALA A 636 -35.14 30.69 -7.71
CA ALA A 636 -35.92 31.87 -8.07
C ALA A 636 -35.27 32.68 -9.22
N MET A 637 -33.94 32.76 -9.28
CA MET A 637 -33.23 33.40 -10.40
C MET A 637 -33.39 32.61 -11.70
N VAL A 638 -33.22 31.28 -11.66
CA VAL A 638 -33.38 30.40 -12.83
C VAL A 638 -34.81 30.43 -13.34
N GLU A 639 -35.81 30.38 -12.46
CA GLU A 639 -37.22 30.51 -12.84
C GLU A 639 -37.52 31.83 -13.55
N ARG A 640 -36.94 32.95 -13.07
CA ARG A 640 -37.06 34.25 -13.74
C ARG A 640 -36.44 34.26 -15.12
N GLU A 641 -35.25 33.68 -15.26
CA GLU A 641 -34.53 33.60 -16.54
C GLU A 641 -35.26 32.70 -17.54
N MET A 642 -35.76 31.54 -17.09
CA MET A 642 -36.60 30.65 -17.90
C MET A 642 -37.91 31.30 -18.32
N ALA A 643 -38.54 32.09 -17.44
CA ALA A 643 -39.73 32.87 -17.77
C ALA A 643 -39.42 33.94 -18.83
N ALA A 644 -38.29 34.65 -18.72
CA ALA A 644 -37.85 35.62 -19.70
C ALA A 644 -37.56 34.99 -21.08
N LEU A 645 -36.91 33.82 -21.11
CA LEU A 645 -36.67 33.07 -22.35
C LEU A 645 -37.97 32.58 -23.00
N ARG A 646 -38.93 32.11 -22.20
CA ARG A 646 -40.26 31.73 -22.70
C ARG A 646 -41.01 32.92 -23.31
N GLN A 647 -40.94 34.09 -22.66
CA GLN A 647 -41.54 35.33 -23.18
C GLN A 647 -40.85 35.84 -24.46
N ALA A 648 -39.51 35.79 -24.53
CA ALA A 648 -38.76 36.16 -25.73
C ALA A 648 -39.11 35.23 -26.90
N ARG A 649 -39.27 33.93 -26.64
CA ARG A 649 -39.65 32.93 -27.65
C ARG A 649 -41.11 33.08 -28.11
N SER A 650 -42.02 33.52 -27.23
CA SER A 650 -43.40 33.84 -27.61
C SER A 650 -43.53 35.18 -28.36
N ALA A 651 -42.65 36.15 -28.08
CA ALA A 651 -42.60 37.42 -28.80
C ALA A 651 -42.03 37.28 -30.22
N ALA A 652 -41.18 36.28 -30.46
CA ALA A 652 -40.62 35.95 -31.77
C ALA A 652 -41.56 35.08 -32.65
N GLY A 653 -42.87 35.35 -32.62
CA GLY A 653 -43.91 34.58 -33.33
C GLY A 653 -43.67 34.37 -34.84
N PRO A 654 -44.35 33.39 -35.46
CA PRO A 654 -43.97 32.82 -36.75
C PRO A 654 -44.01 33.86 -37.86
N THR A 655 -42.87 34.12 -38.51
CA THR A 655 -42.84 34.86 -39.76
C THR A 655 -43.60 34.07 -40.83
N ALA A 656 -44.72 34.65 -41.28
CA ALA A 656 -45.58 34.12 -42.31
C ALA A 656 -44.81 33.88 -43.62
N THR A 657 -44.68 32.61 -44.03
CA THR A 657 -44.45 32.24 -45.43
C THR A 657 -45.72 31.62 -45.99
N SER A 658 -46.65 32.46 -46.43
CA SER A 658 -47.70 32.06 -47.38
C SER A 658 -48.27 33.29 -48.09
N GLY A 659 -48.05 33.42 -49.40
CA GLY A 659 -48.73 34.42 -50.21
C GLY A 659 -48.15 34.66 -51.61
N GLY A 660 -48.50 33.80 -52.57
CA GLY A 660 -48.72 34.18 -53.98
C GLY A 660 -47.53 34.18 -54.94
N SER A 661 -47.38 33.10 -55.69
CA SER A 661 -46.78 33.15 -57.04
C SER A 661 -47.92 33.08 -58.07
N PRO A 662 -48.01 33.99 -59.06
CA PRO A 662 -49.06 33.94 -60.06
C PRO A 662 -48.79 32.87 -61.14
N GLU A 663 -49.86 32.20 -61.56
CA GLU A 663 -49.96 31.33 -62.73
C GLU A 663 -49.39 31.96 -64.01
N PRO A 664 -48.70 31.19 -64.88
CA PRO A 664 -48.52 31.56 -66.27
C PRO A 664 -49.61 30.88 -67.13
N THR A 665 -50.43 31.68 -67.79
CA THR A 665 -51.32 31.26 -68.88
C THR A 665 -50.49 30.92 -70.13
N ALA A 666 -50.70 29.73 -70.70
CA ALA A 666 -50.13 29.34 -72.00
C ALA A 666 -51.13 28.54 -72.83
N GLY A 667 -51.42 29.08 -74.02
CA GLY A 667 -52.16 28.51 -75.15
C GLY A 667 -52.62 29.68 -76.03
N SER A 668 -52.35 29.80 -77.33
CA SER A 668 -51.87 28.89 -78.37
C SER A 668 -51.58 29.70 -79.67
N GLN A 669 -50.43 29.46 -80.35
CA GLN A 669 -50.09 29.43 -81.82
C GLN A 669 -50.77 30.38 -82.88
N PRO A 670 -50.30 30.47 -84.17
CA PRO A 670 -48.95 30.47 -84.79
C PRO A 670 -48.73 31.50 -85.97
N ALA A 671 -47.46 31.67 -86.41
CA ALA A 671 -46.93 31.95 -87.78
C ALA A 671 -47.31 33.24 -88.55
N PRO A 672 -46.57 33.65 -89.63
CA PRO A 672 -45.33 33.10 -90.21
C PRO A 672 -44.05 33.89 -89.94
#